data_AF-A0A7X9FG59-F1
#
_entry.id   AF-A0A7X9FG59-F1
#
_cell.length_a   1.000
_cell.length_b   1.000
_cell.length_c   1.000
_cell.angle_alpha   90.00
_cell.angle_beta   90.00
_cell.angle_gamma   90.00
#
_symmetry.space_group_name_H-M   'P 1'
#
loop_
_entity.id
_entity.type
_entity.pdbx_description
1 polymer ?
#
loop_
_entity_poly.entity_id
_entity_poly.type
_entity_poly.pdbx_seq_one_letter_code
_entity_poly.pdbx_strand_id
1 'polypeptide(L)'
;MATAKIEQLLHRYFPFGFHLSRKVWEKLEIVALARPSADGRRIPVPYATRALADRYNRNRFQSAGPFEPIQPGQLITVGVIVDVLRYVAVTYCRGQVPGVLRRGLETVAGHSGTPLVEKPTVSFVGLFPPKTVVVEGQKESEFLDKSPDAAKNRESTASEIILLSLAMANPAFRPFTPLFDDRDLKSQSPYIPMVNALEDYFNHQPAFDPLGMPLFRCLRAPMEASPDSLDGQLDYILRHWAAFLPQELLEELLRAADILKEEYLLRGLGPGPSRAIDFVRDEYGFDAGYYEPACFSPDADWMSNVVLIAKSIYVWLDQLSKRYGRHIRYLSDIPDEELDRLARWGFTGLWLIGVWERSVASKTIKQMMGNPEAESSAYSLYDYTIAADLGGEEAYSNLRERAWRRGIRLASDMVPNHMVIYSRWVIEHPGWFMQTEYPPFPVYQFTGADLSHDERVGIQIEDGYWSHRDAAVVFKRFDRWTGATTYIYHGNDGTSMPWNDTAQLNFLLPEVREAVIQTILHVARKFSIIRFDAAMTLAKRHFQRLWYPKPGDGGAIPSRAERGLSKAAFDAAFPKEFWREVVDRVAAEVPDTLLIAEAFWLMEGYFVRTLGMHRVYNSAFMNMLKMEDNGKYRTTVKNVLEFSPEVAKRFVNFMNNPDERTAVEQFGRQDKYFGVAVLMVTMPGLPMFGHGQIEGFTEKYGMEYRKAYWDEPVDEEMVRRHEREIFPLM
;
A
#
# COMPACT_ATOMS: atom_id res chain seq x y z
N MET A 1 10.56 -23.19 12.88
CA MET A 1 11.67 -24.16 12.92
C MET A 1 11.87 -24.93 11.61
N ALA A 2 10.85 -25.10 10.75
CA ALA A 2 11.02 -25.71 9.41
C ALA A 2 11.67 -24.76 8.39
N THR A 3 11.29 -23.48 8.38
CA THR A 3 11.81 -22.41 7.49
C THR A 3 13.34 -22.28 7.53
N ALA A 4 13.92 -22.27 8.74
CA ALA A 4 15.37 -22.18 8.91
C ALA A 4 16.14 -23.37 8.31
N LYS A 5 15.51 -24.54 8.19
CA LYS A 5 16.13 -25.72 7.57
C LYS A 5 16.12 -25.64 6.04
N ILE A 6 15.07 -25.06 5.43
CA ILE A 6 14.98 -24.86 3.99
C ILE A 6 15.91 -23.72 3.55
N GLU A 7 15.91 -22.57 4.22
CA GLU A 7 16.82 -21.46 3.91
C GLU A 7 18.29 -21.89 4.05
N GLN A 8 18.63 -22.64 5.12
CA GLN A 8 19.96 -23.21 5.28
C GLN A 8 20.33 -24.22 4.20
N LEU A 9 19.34 -24.91 3.61
CA LEU A 9 19.57 -25.85 2.52
C LEU A 9 19.80 -25.10 1.20
N LEU A 10 18.93 -24.14 0.89
CA LEU A 10 18.90 -23.44 -0.39
C LEU A 10 20.01 -22.40 -0.51
N HIS A 11 20.23 -21.63 0.56
CA HIS A 11 21.23 -20.55 0.58
C HIS A 11 22.52 -20.96 1.30
N ARG A 12 22.80 -22.27 1.38
CA ARG A 12 24.06 -22.79 1.96
C ARG A 12 25.26 -22.25 1.20
N TYR A 13 25.17 -22.24 -0.13
CA TYR A 13 26.27 -21.90 -1.02
C TYR A 13 26.24 -20.42 -1.40
N PHE A 14 25.16 -19.95 -2.02
CA PHE A 14 24.95 -18.55 -2.41
C PHE A 14 23.87 -17.88 -1.55
N PRO A 15 24.06 -16.63 -1.12
CA PRO A 15 23.15 -15.96 -0.18
C PRO A 15 21.83 -15.45 -0.81
N PHE A 16 21.72 -15.41 -2.15
CA PHE A 16 20.55 -14.86 -2.85
C PHE A 16 19.87 -15.88 -3.78
N GLY A 17 20.17 -17.17 -3.63
CA GLY A 17 19.59 -18.24 -4.43
C GLY A 17 20.23 -18.47 -5.81
N PHE A 18 20.96 -17.50 -6.38
CA PHE A 18 21.65 -17.64 -7.67
C PHE A 18 23.17 -17.47 -7.57
N HIS A 19 23.86 -17.95 -8.60
CA HIS A 19 25.32 -17.95 -8.68
C HIS A 19 25.91 -16.54 -8.75
N LEU A 20 27.04 -16.35 -8.07
CA LEU A 20 27.81 -15.10 -8.11
C LEU A 20 29.28 -15.42 -8.31
N SER A 21 29.89 -14.85 -9.35
CA SER A 21 31.33 -14.96 -9.56
C SER A 21 32.11 -14.13 -8.53
N ARG A 22 33.33 -14.54 -8.20
CA ARG A 22 34.22 -13.81 -7.27
C ARG A 22 34.46 -12.36 -7.71
N LYS A 23 34.62 -12.13 -9.02
CA LYS A 23 34.75 -10.79 -9.60
C LYS A 23 33.55 -9.91 -9.26
N VAL A 24 32.34 -10.48 -9.30
CA VAL A 24 31.09 -9.78 -8.97
C VAL A 24 30.98 -9.52 -7.47
N TRP A 25 31.39 -10.49 -6.62
CA TRP A 25 31.46 -10.31 -5.17
C TRP A 25 32.31 -9.08 -4.77
N GLU A 26 33.49 -8.97 -5.36
CA GLU A 26 34.44 -7.88 -5.10
C GLU A 26 33.93 -6.55 -5.69
N LYS A 27 33.55 -6.55 -6.97
CA LYS A 27 33.16 -5.33 -7.70
C LYS A 27 31.87 -4.69 -7.16
N LEU A 28 30.90 -5.49 -6.73
CA LEU A 28 29.62 -5.01 -6.20
C LEU A 28 29.57 -5.03 -4.66
N GLU A 29 30.71 -5.24 -3.99
CA GLU A 29 30.85 -5.22 -2.53
C GLU A 29 29.81 -6.10 -1.80
N ILE A 30 29.51 -7.28 -2.36
CA ILE A 30 28.37 -8.11 -1.94
C ILE A 30 28.50 -8.61 -0.51
N VAL A 31 29.73 -8.73 0.01
CA VAL A 31 29.98 -9.10 1.41
C VAL A 31 29.22 -8.21 2.39
N ALA A 32 29.07 -6.91 2.08
CA ALA A 32 28.32 -5.97 2.92
C ALA A 32 26.79 -6.24 2.93
N LEU A 33 26.26 -6.87 1.88
CA LEU A 33 24.84 -7.24 1.78
C LEU A 33 24.55 -8.63 2.36
N ALA A 34 25.55 -9.50 2.40
CA ALA A 34 25.43 -10.88 2.89
C ALA A 34 25.76 -11.04 4.38
N ARG A 35 26.53 -10.11 4.98
CA ARG A 35 26.83 -10.13 6.41
C ARG A 35 25.64 -9.63 7.24
N PRO A 36 25.41 -10.21 8.43
CA PRO A 36 24.56 -9.57 9.43
C PRO A 36 25.09 -8.17 9.76
N SER A 37 24.18 -7.25 10.07
CA SER A 37 24.53 -5.93 10.61
C SER A 37 25.22 -6.05 11.98
N ALA A 38 25.83 -4.96 12.45
CA ALA A 38 26.61 -4.93 13.68
C ALA A 38 25.81 -5.34 14.94
N ASP A 39 24.49 -5.23 14.90
CA ASP A 39 23.53 -5.67 15.92
C ASP A 39 23.07 -7.13 15.76
N GLY A 40 23.68 -7.88 14.83
CA GLY A 40 23.42 -9.30 14.57
C GLY A 40 22.20 -9.58 13.69
N ARG A 41 21.53 -8.56 13.15
CA ARG A 41 20.35 -8.75 12.29
C ARG A 41 20.74 -9.09 10.85
N ARG A 42 19.97 -9.94 10.18
CA ARG A 42 20.18 -10.24 8.75
C ARG A 42 19.38 -9.28 7.89
N ILE A 43 20.01 -8.78 6.83
CA ILE A 43 19.33 -8.06 5.77
C ILE A 43 18.40 -9.03 5.03
N PRO A 44 17.09 -8.74 4.89
CA PRO A 44 16.19 -9.61 4.15
C PRO A 44 16.59 -9.73 2.67
N VAL A 45 16.53 -10.97 2.14
CA VAL A 45 16.96 -11.31 0.78
C VAL A 45 16.34 -10.41 -0.30
N PRO A 46 15.02 -10.07 -0.27
CA PRO A 46 14.45 -9.16 -1.27
C PRO A 46 15.11 -7.79 -1.28
N TYR A 47 15.38 -7.19 -0.10
CA TYR A 47 16.06 -5.90 -0.03
C TYR A 47 17.53 -5.99 -0.44
N ALA A 48 18.25 -7.03 -0.01
CA ALA A 48 19.62 -7.27 -0.43
C ALA A 48 19.73 -7.44 -1.96
N THR A 49 18.72 -8.07 -2.58
CA THR A 49 18.64 -8.23 -4.04
C THR A 49 18.35 -6.90 -4.75
N ARG A 50 17.47 -6.05 -4.20
CA ARG A 50 17.28 -4.66 -4.69
C ARG A 50 18.58 -3.86 -4.62
N ALA A 51 19.32 -3.97 -3.50
CA ALA A 51 20.59 -3.28 -3.34
C ALA A 51 21.65 -3.79 -4.31
N LEU A 52 21.68 -5.09 -4.57
CA LEU A 52 22.55 -5.69 -5.57
C LEU A 52 22.21 -5.19 -6.99
N ALA A 53 20.94 -5.14 -7.36
CA ALA A 53 20.49 -4.62 -8.66
C ALA A 53 20.85 -3.13 -8.83
N ASP A 54 20.65 -2.31 -7.80
CA ASP A 54 21.06 -0.90 -7.81
C ASP A 54 22.58 -0.74 -7.99
N ARG A 55 23.39 -1.49 -7.21
CA ARG A 55 24.86 -1.49 -7.37
C ARG A 55 25.29 -1.96 -8.76
N TYR A 56 24.65 -2.99 -9.31
CA TYR A 56 24.90 -3.47 -10.67
C TYR A 56 24.63 -2.37 -11.69
N ASN A 57 23.46 -1.71 -11.58
CA ASN A 57 23.03 -0.68 -12.51
C ASN A 57 23.92 0.57 -12.48
N ARG A 58 24.40 0.98 -11.29
CA ARG A 58 25.35 2.09 -11.14
C ARG A 58 26.74 1.78 -11.70
N ASN A 59 27.21 0.55 -11.52
CA ASN A 59 28.54 0.13 -11.96
C ASN A 59 28.65 -0.13 -13.47
N ARG A 60 27.53 0.00 -14.22
CA ARG A 60 27.43 -0.20 -15.68
C ARG A 60 28.31 -1.36 -16.14
N PHE A 61 28.02 -2.58 -15.68
CA PHE A 61 28.82 -3.78 -15.97
C PHE A 61 29.19 -3.77 -17.46
N GLN A 62 30.47 -3.46 -17.74
CA GLN A 62 30.90 -2.97 -19.05
C GLN A 62 30.78 -4.09 -20.09
N SER A 63 29.68 -4.09 -20.83
CA SER A 63 29.60 -4.67 -22.17
C SER A 63 29.63 -3.55 -23.19
N ALA A 64 30.36 -3.72 -24.29
CA ALA A 64 30.48 -2.77 -25.40
C ALA A 64 29.18 -2.61 -26.23
N GLY A 65 28.01 -2.96 -25.67
CA GLY A 65 26.69 -2.92 -26.30
C GLY A 65 25.69 -2.07 -25.52
N PRO A 66 24.43 -1.98 -25.98
CA PRO A 66 23.37 -1.24 -25.28
C PRO A 66 23.19 -1.80 -23.86
N PHE A 67 23.23 -0.90 -22.87
CA PHE A 67 23.07 -1.24 -21.45
C PHE A 67 21.59 -1.37 -21.13
N GLU A 68 21.15 -2.57 -20.78
CA GLU A 68 19.82 -2.82 -20.21
C GLU A 68 19.96 -2.93 -18.68
N PRO A 69 19.29 -2.05 -17.91
CA PRO A 69 19.30 -2.14 -16.46
C PRO A 69 18.59 -3.41 -15.99
N ILE A 70 19.13 -4.05 -14.96
CA ILE A 70 18.48 -5.18 -14.30
C ILE A 70 17.40 -4.66 -13.36
N GLN A 71 16.18 -5.17 -13.50
CA GLN A 71 15.10 -4.91 -12.55
C GLN A 71 15.21 -5.85 -11.33
N PRO A 72 15.02 -5.33 -10.10
CA PRO A 72 15.12 -6.16 -8.89
C PRO A 72 14.18 -7.36 -8.85
N GLY A 73 12.93 -7.21 -9.29
CA GLY A 73 11.93 -8.29 -9.30
C GLY A 73 12.30 -9.42 -10.26
N GLN A 74 12.91 -9.10 -11.40
CA GLN A 74 13.49 -10.11 -12.28
C GLN A 74 14.64 -10.87 -11.62
N LEU A 75 15.53 -10.16 -10.91
CA LEU A 75 16.66 -10.80 -10.21
C LEU A 75 16.20 -11.68 -9.05
N ILE A 76 15.17 -11.27 -8.30
CA ILE A 76 14.50 -12.09 -7.28
C ILE A 76 13.91 -13.35 -7.92
N THR A 77 13.26 -13.20 -9.08
CA THR A 77 12.66 -14.32 -9.82
C THR A 77 13.73 -15.33 -10.26
N VAL A 78 14.87 -14.87 -10.77
CA VAL A 78 16.03 -15.73 -11.09
C VAL A 78 16.48 -16.52 -9.86
N GLY A 79 16.63 -15.84 -8.71
CA GLY A 79 17.02 -16.49 -7.45
C GLY A 79 16.06 -17.60 -7.03
N VAL A 80 14.76 -17.32 -7.04
CA VAL A 80 13.74 -18.29 -6.63
C VAL A 80 13.64 -19.47 -7.62
N ILE A 81 13.74 -19.23 -8.93
CA ILE A 81 13.79 -20.34 -9.91
C ILE A 81 14.97 -21.26 -9.62
N VAL A 82 16.17 -20.70 -9.40
CA VAL A 82 17.36 -21.52 -9.09
C VAL A 82 17.20 -22.24 -7.75
N ASP A 83 16.59 -21.62 -6.74
CA ASP A 83 16.26 -22.26 -5.47
C ASP A 83 15.33 -23.46 -5.63
N VAL A 84 14.32 -23.36 -6.49
CA VAL A 84 13.44 -24.51 -6.80
C VAL A 84 14.20 -25.62 -7.52
N LEU A 85 15.04 -25.29 -8.51
CA LEU A 85 15.88 -26.28 -9.19
C LEU A 85 16.85 -26.96 -8.21
N ARG A 86 17.43 -26.20 -7.29
CA ARG A 86 18.27 -26.71 -6.20
C ARG A 86 17.50 -27.63 -5.28
N TYR A 87 16.27 -27.26 -4.90
CA TYR A 87 15.40 -28.11 -4.10
C TYR A 87 15.11 -29.45 -4.78
N VAL A 88 14.77 -29.44 -6.08
CA VAL A 88 14.54 -30.66 -6.87
C VAL A 88 15.79 -31.54 -6.89
N ALA A 89 16.96 -30.95 -7.17
CA ALA A 89 18.24 -31.66 -7.19
C ALA A 89 18.56 -32.29 -5.82
N VAL A 90 18.37 -31.56 -4.72
CA VAL A 90 18.59 -32.08 -3.36
C VAL A 90 17.60 -33.19 -3.01
N THR A 91 16.31 -32.99 -3.30
CA THR A 91 15.25 -33.94 -2.98
C THR A 91 15.49 -35.27 -3.70
N TYR A 92 15.92 -35.23 -4.95
CA TYR A 92 16.33 -36.42 -5.68
C TYR A 92 17.62 -37.03 -5.10
N CYS A 93 18.71 -36.26 -5.01
CA CYS A 93 20.04 -36.80 -4.71
C CYS A 93 20.25 -37.23 -3.25
N ARG A 94 19.52 -36.61 -2.31
CA ARG A 94 19.62 -36.88 -0.86
C ARG A 94 18.39 -37.58 -0.30
N GLY A 95 17.23 -37.41 -0.92
CA GLY A 95 15.97 -38.04 -0.50
C GLY A 95 15.71 -39.34 -1.25
N GLN A 96 15.35 -39.25 -2.53
CA GLN A 96 14.87 -40.38 -3.32
C GLN A 96 15.97 -41.40 -3.64
N VAL A 97 17.14 -40.94 -4.11
CA VAL A 97 18.27 -41.81 -4.46
C VAL A 97 19.54 -41.38 -3.72
N PRO A 98 19.64 -41.65 -2.39
CA PRO A 98 20.74 -41.15 -1.57
C PRO A 98 22.13 -41.51 -2.10
N GLY A 99 23.00 -40.50 -2.17
CA GLY A 99 24.40 -40.65 -2.59
C GLY A 99 24.59 -40.88 -4.09
N VAL A 100 23.55 -40.75 -4.92
CA VAL A 100 23.61 -40.89 -6.38
C VAL A 100 24.61 -39.92 -7.01
N LEU A 101 24.68 -38.68 -6.52
CA LEU A 101 25.62 -37.69 -7.05
C LEU A 101 27.06 -38.09 -6.77
N ARG A 102 27.38 -38.57 -5.57
CA ARG A 102 28.71 -39.08 -5.22
C ARG A 102 29.09 -40.27 -6.09
N ARG A 103 28.20 -41.26 -6.24
CA ARG A 103 28.44 -42.41 -7.12
C ARG A 103 28.61 -41.97 -8.58
N GLY A 104 27.86 -40.97 -9.04
CA GLY A 104 28.01 -40.37 -10.36
C GLY A 104 29.39 -39.75 -10.55
N LEU A 105 29.86 -38.95 -9.60
CA LEU A 105 31.21 -38.37 -9.62
C LEU A 105 32.30 -39.45 -9.63
N GLU A 106 32.17 -40.49 -8.79
CA GLU A 106 33.09 -41.64 -8.76
C GLU A 106 33.09 -42.40 -10.11
N THR A 107 31.90 -42.60 -10.70
CA THR A 107 31.73 -43.26 -12.00
C THR A 107 32.38 -42.46 -13.12
N VAL A 108 32.14 -41.15 -13.17
CA VAL A 108 32.73 -40.25 -14.19
C VAL A 108 34.25 -40.19 -14.03
N ALA A 109 34.77 -40.12 -12.81
CA ALA A 109 36.21 -40.16 -12.55
C ALA A 109 36.84 -41.50 -12.95
N GLY A 110 36.14 -42.62 -12.74
CA GLY A 110 36.61 -43.96 -13.11
C GLY A 110 36.68 -44.19 -14.63
N HIS A 111 35.74 -43.65 -15.41
CA HIS A 111 35.70 -43.82 -16.86
C HIS A 111 36.57 -42.81 -17.63
N SER A 112 36.62 -41.56 -17.17
CA SER A 112 37.17 -40.44 -17.93
C SER A 112 38.36 -39.75 -17.23
N GLY A 113 38.80 -40.31 -16.10
CA GLY A 113 39.93 -39.83 -15.31
C GLY A 113 39.54 -38.83 -14.22
N THR A 114 40.19 -38.95 -13.05
CA THR A 114 40.02 -38.07 -11.89
C THR A 114 40.08 -36.55 -12.21
N PRO A 115 40.97 -36.06 -13.12
CA PRO A 115 41.02 -34.64 -13.45
C PRO A 115 39.72 -34.07 -14.05
N LEU A 116 38.85 -34.90 -14.65
CA LEU A 116 37.56 -34.46 -15.19
C LEU A 116 36.59 -34.01 -14.08
N VAL A 117 36.76 -34.51 -12.85
CA VAL A 117 35.89 -34.22 -11.71
C VAL A 117 36.54 -33.25 -10.73
N GLU A 118 37.83 -33.47 -10.40
CA GLU A 118 38.51 -32.65 -9.40
C GLU A 118 38.81 -31.23 -9.88
N LYS A 119 39.25 -31.08 -11.14
CA LYS A 119 39.64 -29.76 -11.67
C LYS A 119 38.44 -28.79 -11.72
N PRO A 120 37.25 -29.17 -12.25
CA PRO A 120 36.07 -28.32 -12.16
C PRO A 120 35.66 -27.97 -10.73
N THR A 121 35.73 -28.92 -9.79
CA THR A 121 35.36 -28.69 -8.39
C THR A 121 36.25 -27.62 -7.75
N VAL A 122 37.57 -27.72 -7.92
CA VAL A 122 38.53 -26.74 -7.38
C VAL A 122 38.40 -25.38 -8.06
N SER A 123 38.36 -25.35 -9.40
CA SER A 123 38.20 -24.11 -10.17
C SER A 123 36.88 -23.40 -9.86
N PHE A 124 35.80 -24.15 -9.65
CA PHE A 124 34.51 -23.58 -9.29
C PHE A 124 34.53 -22.90 -7.92
N VAL A 125 35.10 -23.52 -6.87
CA VAL A 125 35.22 -22.85 -5.56
C VAL A 125 36.10 -21.60 -5.66
N GLY A 126 37.12 -21.62 -6.51
CA GLY A 126 37.95 -20.44 -6.79
C GLY A 126 37.16 -19.30 -7.45
N LEU A 127 36.41 -19.58 -8.52
CA LEU A 127 35.73 -18.58 -9.35
C LEU A 127 34.32 -18.21 -8.88
N PHE A 128 33.64 -19.13 -8.21
CA PHE A 128 32.30 -19.06 -7.67
C PHE A 128 32.32 -19.52 -6.20
N PRO A 129 32.97 -18.75 -5.32
CA PRO A 129 33.18 -19.17 -3.94
C PRO A 129 31.86 -19.26 -3.17
N PRO A 130 31.70 -20.27 -2.29
CA PRO A 130 30.58 -20.33 -1.36
C PRO A 130 30.68 -19.19 -0.35
N LYS A 131 29.55 -18.82 0.26
CA LYS A 131 29.50 -17.75 1.25
C LYS A 131 30.47 -17.95 2.43
N THR A 132 30.77 -19.18 2.84
CA THR A 132 31.75 -19.45 3.92
C THR A 132 33.17 -19.02 3.54
N VAL A 133 33.52 -19.06 2.26
CA VAL A 133 34.84 -18.61 1.77
C VAL A 133 34.90 -17.08 1.71
N VAL A 134 33.92 -16.43 1.09
CA VAL A 134 33.96 -14.96 0.88
C VAL A 134 33.45 -14.15 2.07
N VAL A 135 32.47 -14.64 2.83
CA VAL A 135 31.87 -13.91 3.96
C VAL A 135 32.58 -14.24 5.26
N GLU A 136 32.87 -15.52 5.51
CA GLU A 136 33.46 -16.01 6.77
C GLU A 136 34.99 -16.14 6.71
N GLY A 137 35.60 -15.99 5.53
CA GLY A 137 37.06 -16.00 5.35
C GLY A 137 37.71 -17.38 5.39
N GLN A 138 36.93 -18.44 5.19
CA GLN A 138 37.45 -19.81 5.09
C GLN A 138 38.30 -19.97 3.81
N LYS A 139 39.43 -20.69 3.88
CA LYS A 139 40.22 -20.98 2.65
C LYS A 139 39.50 -22.00 1.76
N GLU A 140 39.69 -21.91 0.45
CA GLU A 140 39.06 -22.80 -0.53
C GLU A 140 39.42 -24.28 -0.29
N SER A 141 40.69 -24.54 0.03
CA SER A 141 41.16 -25.90 0.36
C SER A 141 40.63 -26.42 1.69
N GLU A 142 40.36 -25.53 2.65
CA GLU A 142 39.73 -25.91 3.92
C GLU A 142 38.26 -26.27 3.73
N PHE A 143 37.56 -25.57 2.84
CA PHE A 143 36.18 -25.87 2.48
C PHE A 143 36.05 -27.25 1.82
N LEU A 144 36.96 -27.58 0.90
CA LEU A 144 36.90 -28.82 0.12
C LEU A 144 37.44 -30.06 0.86
N ASP A 145 38.51 -29.91 1.65
CA ASP A 145 39.29 -31.06 2.15
C ASP A 145 39.41 -31.15 3.66
N LYS A 146 39.34 -30.03 4.38
CA LYS A 146 39.66 -29.98 5.84
C LYS A 146 38.45 -29.70 6.73
N SER A 147 37.25 -29.63 6.15
CA SER A 147 36.00 -29.44 6.88
C SER A 147 35.42 -30.79 7.33
N PRO A 148 34.77 -30.86 8.52
CA PRO A 148 33.96 -32.02 8.91
C PRO A 148 32.87 -32.39 7.89
N ASP A 149 32.49 -31.43 7.05
CA ASP A 149 31.49 -31.56 5.99
C ASP A 149 32.11 -31.70 4.57
N ALA A 150 33.41 -31.96 4.44
CA ALA A 150 34.13 -31.99 3.15
C ALA A 150 33.41 -32.79 2.03
N ALA A 151 32.92 -33.99 2.33
CA ALA A 151 32.17 -34.80 1.37
C ALA A 151 30.87 -34.12 0.91
N LYS A 152 30.12 -33.53 1.84
CA LYS A 152 28.88 -32.78 1.54
C LYS A 152 29.18 -31.49 0.79
N ASN A 153 30.30 -30.83 1.07
CA ASN A 153 30.73 -29.63 0.37
C ASN A 153 31.06 -29.96 -1.09
N ARG A 154 31.79 -31.05 -1.36
CA ARG A 154 32.08 -31.52 -2.72
C ARG A 154 30.80 -31.88 -3.50
N GLU A 155 29.86 -32.59 -2.89
CA GLU A 155 28.55 -32.87 -3.51
C GLU A 155 27.75 -31.60 -3.77
N SER A 156 27.78 -30.63 -2.84
CA SER A 156 27.09 -29.35 -3.02
C SER A 156 27.73 -28.54 -4.13
N THR A 157 29.07 -28.48 -4.21
CA THR A 157 29.79 -27.84 -5.32
C THR A 157 29.45 -28.48 -6.66
N ALA A 158 29.42 -29.82 -6.77
CA ALA A 158 29.02 -30.49 -7.99
C ALA A 158 27.56 -30.17 -8.40
N SER A 159 26.66 -30.08 -7.43
CA SER A 159 25.27 -29.66 -7.67
C SER A 159 25.21 -28.22 -8.19
N GLU A 160 25.98 -27.29 -7.60
CA GLU A 160 26.04 -25.90 -8.07
C GLU A 160 26.69 -25.77 -9.45
N ILE A 161 27.65 -26.64 -9.82
CA ILE A 161 28.21 -26.67 -11.19
C ILE A 161 27.13 -27.06 -12.21
N ILE A 162 26.29 -28.04 -11.89
CA ILE A 162 25.15 -28.43 -12.74
C ILE A 162 24.16 -27.25 -12.87
N LEU A 163 23.80 -26.61 -11.76
CA LEU A 163 22.88 -25.47 -11.76
C LEU A 163 23.46 -24.27 -12.52
N LEU A 164 24.78 -24.00 -12.44
CA LEU A 164 25.44 -22.97 -13.25
C LEU A 164 25.32 -23.29 -14.74
N SER A 165 25.54 -24.55 -15.13
CA SER A 165 25.39 -24.97 -16.52
C SER A 165 23.96 -24.78 -17.03
N LEU A 166 22.95 -25.01 -16.18
CA LEU A 166 21.55 -24.77 -16.51
C LEU A 166 21.23 -23.27 -16.60
N ALA A 167 21.75 -22.46 -15.67
CA ALA A 167 21.59 -21.00 -15.69
C ALA A 167 22.17 -20.39 -16.97
N MET A 168 23.34 -20.87 -17.42
CA MET A 168 23.98 -20.43 -18.66
C MET A 168 23.28 -20.92 -19.94
N ALA A 169 22.48 -22.00 -19.84
CA ALA A 169 21.69 -22.53 -20.95
C ALA A 169 20.29 -21.90 -21.06
N ASN A 170 19.80 -21.22 -20.02
CA ASN A 170 18.46 -20.65 -19.95
C ASN A 170 18.39 -19.30 -20.70
N PRO A 171 17.62 -19.19 -21.81
CA PRO A 171 17.57 -17.94 -22.58
C PRO A 171 17.04 -16.74 -21.79
N ALA A 172 16.04 -16.94 -20.93
CA ALA A 172 15.50 -15.91 -20.05
C ALA A 172 16.53 -15.36 -19.05
N PHE A 173 17.61 -16.11 -18.77
CA PHE A 173 18.66 -15.69 -17.85
C PHE A 173 19.78 -14.89 -18.54
N ARG A 174 19.76 -14.78 -19.87
CA ARG A 174 20.80 -14.10 -20.66
C ARG A 174 21.13 -12.68 -20.16
N PRO A 175 20.17 -11.81 -19.80
CA PRO A 175 20.49 -10.46 -19.27
C PRO A 175 21.32 -10.47 -17.97
N PHE A 176 21.24 -11.56 -17.20
CA PHE A 176 21.89 -11.70 -15.89
C PHE A 176 23.24 -12.42 -15.96
N THR A 177 23.63 -12.94 -17.14
CA THR A 177 24.92 -13.61 -17.39
C THR A 177 26.13 -12.90 -16.76
N PRO A 178 26.26 -11.55 -16.79
CA PRO A 178 27.40 -10.87 -16.18
C PRO A 178 27.59 -11.15 -14.67
N LEU A 179 26.55 -11.59 -13.95
CA LEU A 179 26.61 -11.97 -12.54
C LEU A 179 27.27 -13.36 -12.33
N PHE A 180 27.08 -14.26 -13.29
CA PHE A 180 27.50 -15.67 -13.20
C PHE A 180 28.24 -16.18 -14.45
N ASP A 181 28.99 -15.29 -15.11
CA ASP A 181 29.71 -15.60 -16.35
C ASP A 181 30.70 -16.77 -16.19
N ASP A 182 30.56 -17.78 -17.05
CA ASP A 182 31.31 -19.04 -16.97
C ASP A 182 32.59 -19.09 -17.82
N ARG A 183 32.97 -18.01 -18.53
CA ARG A 183 34.10 -18.03 -19.49
C ARG A 183 35.43 -18.39 -18.82
N ASP A 184 35.68 -17.86 -17.63
CA ASP A 184 36.88 -18.19 -16.86
C ASP A 184 36.85 -19.65 -16.39
N LEU A 185 35.67 -20.19 -16.06
CA LEU A 185 35.54 -21.57 -15.63
C LEU A 185 35.76 -22.54 -16.81
N LYS A 186 35.24 -22.20 -18.01
CA LYS A 186 35.47 -22.93 -19.26
C LYS A 186 36.96 -22.97 -19.63
N SER A 187 37.69 -21.86 -19.44
CA SER A 187 39.11 -21.81 -19.79
C SER A 187 39.99 -22.55 -18.78
N GLN A 188 39.60 -22.59 -17.50
CA GLN A 188 40.38 -23.21 -16.44
C GLN A 188 40.07 -24.69 -16.23
N SER A 189 38.86 -25.16 -16.56
CA SER A 189 38.40 -26.50 -16.23
C SER A 189 37.43 -27.11 -17.26
N PRO A 190 37.44 -28.44 -17.46
CA PRO A 190 36.50 -29.12 -18.35
C PRO A 190 35.13 -29.36 -17.68
N TYR A 191 34.50 -28.34 -17.09
CA TYR A 191 33.26 -28.55 -16.33
C TYR A 191 32.05 -28.90 -17.23
N ILE A 192 31.98 -28.39 -18.47
CA ILE A 192 30.91 -28.79 -19.42
C ILE A 192 30.99 -30.29 -19.75
N PRO A 193 32.17 -30.83 -20.14
CA PRO A 193 32.35 -32.28 -20.23
C PRO A 193 31.98 -33.05 -18.96
N MET A 194 32.29 -32.52 -17.76
CA MET A 194 31.87 -33.13 -16.49
C MET A 194 30.35 -33.18 -16.35
N VAL A 195 29.65 -32.08 -16.65
CA VAL A 195 28.18 -32.00 -16.58
C VAL A 195 27.52 -32.94 -17.59
N ASN A 196 28.02 -33.01 -18.82
CA ASN A 196 27.50 -33.93 -19.84
C ASN A 196 27.67 -35.40 -19.41
N ALA A 197 28.83 -35.76 -18.87
CA ALA A 197 29.06 -37.12 -18.38
C ALA A 197 28.18 -37.47 -17.16
N LEU A 198 27.91 -36.49 -16.29
CA LEU A 198 26.96 -36.66 -15.20
C LEU A 198 25.53 -36.82 -15.74
N GLU A 199 25.12 -36.02 -16.72
CA GLU A 199 23.81 -36.16 -17.35
C GLU A 199 23.60 -37.57 -17.94
N ASP A 200 24.57 -38.08 -18.68
CA ASP A 200 24.54 -39.45 -19.22
C ASP A 200 24.39 -40.49 -18.09
N TYR A 201 25.09 -40.31 -16.98
CA TYR A 201 24.94 -41.15 -15.79
C TYR A 201 23.52 -41.06 -15.20
N PHE A 202 22.97 -39.85 -15.04
CA PHE A 202 21.63 -39.62 -14.47
C PHE A 202 20.49 -40.13 -15.38
N ASN A 203 20.71 -40.22 -16.69
CA ASN A 203 19.74 -40.83 -17.62
C ASN A 203 19.51 -42.34 -17.38
N HIS A 204 20.45 -43.00 -16.70
CA HIS A 204 20.36 -44.42 -16.33
C HIS A 204 19.94 -44.64 -14.86
N GLN A 205 19.60 -43.57 -14.13
CA GLN A 205 19.10 -43.64 -12.75
C GLN A 205 17.56 -43.64 -12.73
N PRO A 206 16.92 -44.02 -11.61
CA PRO A 206 15.47 -43.94 -11.47
C PRO A 206 14.94 -42.53 -11.81
N ALA A 207 13.77 -42.45 -12.45
CA ALA A 207 13.11 -41.18 -12.71
C ALA A 207 12.78 -40.46 -11.40
N PHE A 208 12.72 -39.13 -11.41
CA PHE A 208 12.26 -38.36 -10.24
C PHE A 208 10.76 -38.63 -10.03
N ASP A 209 10.40 -39.27 -8.92
CA ASP A 209 9.06 -39.83 -8.71
C ASP A 209 7.92 -38.81 -8.92
N PRO A 210 8.03 -37.53 -8.46
CA PRO A 210 6.95 -36.55 -8.65
C PRO A 210 6.66 -36.18 -10.11
N LEU A 211 7.63 -36.34 -11.01
CA LEU A 211 7.53 -35.90 -12.41
C LEU A 211 7.66 -37.03 -13.43
N GLY A 212 8.06 -38.23 -13.00
CA GLY A 212 8.20 -39.40 -13.87
C GLY A 212 9.25 -39.27 -14.97
N MET A 213 10.21 -38.35 -14.83
CA MET A 213 11.27 -38.13 -15.83
C MET A 213 12.67 -38.07 -15.18
N PRO A 214 13.76 -38.29 -15.94
CA PRO A 214 15.12 -38.16 -15.42
C PRO A 214 15.42 -36.78 -14.85
N LEU A 215 16.30 -36.69 -13.84
CA LEU A 215 16.58 -35.45 -13.10
C LEU A 215 16.90 -34.26 -14.02
N PHE A 216 17.80 -34.44 -15.01
CA PHE A 216 18.19 -33.36 -15.93
C PHE A 216 17.02 -32.87 -16.81
N ARG A 217 16.05 -33.74 -17.13
CA ARG A 217 14.82 -33.36 -17.84
C ARG A 217 13.90 -32.54 -16.93
N CYS A 218 13.76 -32.93 -15.66
CA CYS A 218 13.03 -32.13 -14.67
C CYS A 218 13.61 -30.71 -14.57
N LEU A 219 14.94 -30.61 -14.47
CA LEU A 219 15.63 -29.33 -14.27
C LEU A 219 15.56 -28.40 -15.50
N ARG A 220 15.40 -28.95 -16.72
CA ARG A 220 15.21 -28.17 -17.95
C ARG A 220 13.75 -27.84 -18.27
N ALA A 221 12.79 -28.55 -17.69
CA ALA A 221 11.38 -28.41 -18.05
C ALA A 221 10.85 -26.96 -17.99
N PRO A 222 11.16 -26.11 -16.98
CA PRO A 222 10.68 -24.74 -16.98
C PRO A 222 11.25 -23.92 -18.14
N MET A 223 12.57 -23.97 -18.37
CA MET A 223 13.21 -23.21 -19.45
C MET A 223 12.82 -23.72 -20.86
N GLU A 224 12.44 -25.00 -21.00
CA GLU A 224 11.93 -25.53 -22.26
C GLU A 224 10.47 -25.10 -22.51
N ALA A 225 9.65 -25.00 -21.45
CA ALA A 225 8.25 -24.58 -21.56
C ALA A 225 8.09 -23.07 -21.81
N SER A 226 9.00 -22.24 -21.31
CA SER A 226 8.99 -20.78 -21.50
C SER A 226 10.41 -20.23 -21.64
N PRO A 227 11.04 -20.39 -22.82
CA PRO A 227 12.47 -20.10 -23.00
C PRO A 227 12.87 -18.65 -22.71
N ASP A 228 12.05 -17.68 -23.14
CA ASP A 228 12.38 -16.26 -23.11
C ASP A 228 11.60 -15.47 -22.04
N SER A 229 10.93 -16.15 -21.10
CA SER A 229 10.00 -15.53 -20.16
C SER A 229 10.20 -16.04 -18.73
N LEU A 230 10.65 -15.16 -17.83
CA LEU A 230 10.77 -15.47 -16.40
C LEU A 230 9.41 -15.72 -15.75
N ASP A 231 8.39 -14.94 -16.15
CA ASP A 231 7.01 -15.08 -15.69
C ASP A 231 6.41 -16.44 -16.11
N GLY A 232 6.63 -16.87 -17.35
CA GLY A 232 6.21 -18.16 -17.87
C GLY A 232 6.92 -19.34 -17.20
N GLN A 233 8.23 -19.22 -16.91
CA GLN A 233 8.95 -20.24 -16.15
C GLN A 233 8.41 -20.37 -14.72
N LEU A 234 8.10 -19.25 -14.07
CA LEU A 234 7.52 -19.24 -12.72
C LEU A 234 6.11 -19.83 -12.70
N ASP A 235 5.26 -19.46 -13.67
CA ASP A 235 3.91 -20.00 -13.85
C ASP A 235 3.94 -21.52 -14.13
N TYR A 236 4.88 -22.00 -14.96
CA TYR A 236 5.09 -23.43 -15.18
C TYR A 236 5.38 -24.17 -13.87
N ILE A 237 6.33 -23.67 -13.07
CA ILE A 237 6.67 -24.26 -11.77
C ILE A 237 5.45 -24.28 -10.84
N LEU A 238 4.72 -23.17 -10.74
CA LEU A 238 3.53 -23.06 -9.89
C LEU A 238 2.45 -24.07 -10.30
N ARG A 239 2.20 -24.25 -11.61
CA ARG A 239 1.16 -25.16 -12.10
C ARG A 239 1.54 -26.63 -11.96
N HIS A 240 2.80 -26.97 -12.23
CA HIS A 240 3.21 -28.37 -12.35
C HIS A 240 3.88 -28.91 -11.08
N TRP A 241 4.51 -28.07 -10.27
CA TRP A 241 5.36 -28.52 -9.16
C TRP A 241 4.79 -28.21 -7.76
N ALA A 242 3.80 -27.32 -7.64
CA ALA A 242 3.24 -26.92 -6.35
C ALA A 242 2.79 -28.08 -5.44
N ALA A 243 2.38 -29.22 -6.01
CA ALA A 243 1.92 -30.38 -5.25
C ALA A 243 3.01 -31.05 -4.39
N PHE A 244 4.30 -30.90 -4.74
CA PHE A 244 5.41 -31.52 -4.02
C PHE A 244 6.43 -30.52 -3.46
N LEU A 245 6.30 -29.23 -3.79
CA LEU A 245 7.14 -28.20 -3.18
C LEU A 245 6.73 -27.96 -1.72
N PRO A 246 7.69 -27.69 -0.83
CA PRO A 246 7.39 -27.31 0.54
C PRO A 246 6.67 -25.96 0.55
N GLN A 247 5.78 -25.78 1.52
CA GLN A 247 4.92 -24.61 1.56
C GLN A 247 5.71 -23.29 1.62
N GLU A 248 6.84 -23.27 2.33
CA GLU A 248 7.70 -22.09 2.41
C GLU A 248 8.24 -21.66 1.03
N LEU A 249 8.60 -22.61 0.17
CA LEU A 249 9.12 -22.32 -1.17
C LEU A 249 7.99 -21.93 -2.15
N LEU A 250 6.79 -22.48 -1.95
CA LEU A 250 5.60 -22.06 -2.68
C LEU A 250 5.24 -20.60 -2.35
N GLU A 251 5.34 -20.20 -1.08
CA GLU A 251 5.13 -18.81 -0.64
C GLU A 251 6.22 -17.86 -1.19
N GLU A 252 7.46 -18.33 -1.36
CA GLU A 252 8.53 -17.58 -2.04
C GLU A 252 8.27 -17.40 -3.54
N LEU A 253 7.79 -18.43 -4.23
CA LEU A 253 7.38 -18.36 -5.65
C LEU A 253 6.26 -17.35 -5.85
N LEU A 254 5.20 -17.42 -5.04
CA LEU A 254 4.09 -16.48 -5.11
C LEU A 254 4.54 -15.04 -4.83
N ARG A 255 5.40 -14.83 -3.83
CA ARG A 255 5.98 -13.50 -3.56
C ARG A 255 6.84 -12.97 -4.71
N ALA A 256 7.66 -13.81 -5.34
CA ALA A 256 8.43 -13.42 -6.51
C ALA A 256 7.51 -13.04 -7.68
N ALA A 257 6.44 -13.79 -7.91
CA ALA A 257 5.40 -13.46 -8.89
C ALA A 257 4.80 -12.07 -8.62
N ASP A 258 4.44 -11.81 -7.37
CA ASP A 258 3.80 -10.56 -6.97
C ASP A 258 4.73 -9.36 -7.10
N ILE A 259 5.99 -9.50 -6.71
CA ILE A 259 7.01 -8.44 -6.88
C ILE A 259 7.24 -8.15 -8.37
N LEU A 260 7.32 -9.19 -9.20
CA LEU A 260 7.50 -9.03 -10.64
C LEU A 260 6.29 -8.33 -11.28
N LYS A 261 5.05 -8.69 -10.89
CA LYS A 261 3.84 -7.98 -11.31
C LYS A 261 3.80 -6.53 -10.83
N GLU A 262 4.25 -6.27 -9.61
CA GLU A 262 4.33 -4.92 -9.02
C GLU A 262 5.21 -3.98 -9.84
N GLU A 263 6.33 -4.48 -10.38
CA GLU A 263 7.25 -3.70 -11.23
C GLU A 263 6.68 -3.39 -12.62
N TYR A 264 5.78 -4.23 -13.15
CA TYR A 264 5.13 -4.01 -14.45
C TYR A 264 3.85 -3.15 -14.38
N LEU A 265 3.34 -2.86 -13.17
CA LEU A 265 2.12 -2.07 -13.00
C LEU A 265 2.35 -0.59 -13.32
N LEU A 266 1.71 -0.09 -14.38
CA LEU A 266 1.59 1.34 -14.66
C LEU A 266 0.65 1.99 -13.65
N ARG A 267 1.17 2.96 -12.88
CA ARG A 267 0.44 3.70 -11.84
C ARG A 267 0.19 5.14 -12.28
N GLY A 268 -0.90 5.75 -11.80
CA GLY A 268 -1.18 7.18 -12.01
C GLY A 268 -2.06 7.55 -13.21
N LEU A 269 -2.80 6.61 -13.81
CA LEU A 269 -3.70 6.87 -14.95
C LEU A 269 -5.05 7.55 -14.58
N GLY A 270 -5.15 8.12 -13.38
CA GLY A 270 -6.36 8.78 -12.89
C GLY A 270 -7.50 7.80 -12.52
N PRO A 271 -8.65 8.31 -12.04
CA PRO A 271 -9.79 7.49 -11.70
C PRO A 271 -10.37 6.84 -12.97
N GLY A 272 -10.59 5.52 -12.93
CA GLY A 272 -11.24 4.76 -14.00
C GLY A 272 -12.70 5.18 -14.24
N PRO A 273 -13.36 4.64 -15.28
CA PRO A 273 -14.73 5.02 -15.64
C PRO A 273 -15.73 4.72 -14.51
N SER A 274 -16.67 5.64 -14.26
CA SER A 274 -17.75 5.44 -13.29
C SER A 274 -18.66 4.27 -13.72
N ARG A 275 -18.79 3.26 -12.85
CA ARG A 275 -19.65 2.09 -13.07
C ARG A 275 -20.98 2.26 -12.33
N ALA A 276 -22.04 1.64 -12.85
CA ALA A 276 -23.31 1.53 -12.13
C ALA A 276 -23.11 0.66 -10.89
N ILE A 277 -23.84 0.97 -9.81
CA ILE A 277 -23.78 0.13 -8.60
C ILE A 277 -24.53 -1.17 -8.91
N ASP A 278 -23.80 -2.27 -8.84
CA ASP A 278 -24.33 -3.63 -9.03
C ASP A 278 -24.08 -4.44 -7.76
N PHE A 279 -25.10 -5.20 -7.35
CA PHE A 279 -25.07 -6.07 -6.17
C PHE A 279 -25.11 -7.55 -6.54
N VAL A 280 -25.07 -7.90 -7.82
CA VAL A 280 -24.98 -9.27 -8.32
C VAL A 280 -23.51 -9.70 -8.47
N ARG A 281 -23.21 -10.95 -8.06
CA ARG A 281 -21.89 -11.61 -7.93
C ARG A 281 -20.80 -11.22 -8.96
N ASP A 282 -19.61 -10.88 -8.40
CA ASP A 282 -18.24 -10.64 -8.96
C ASP A 282 -18.09 -9.60 -10.09
N GLU A 283 -17.45 -8.45 -9.86
CA GLU A 283 -15.98 -8.30 -9.80
C GLU A 283 -15.46 -7.46 -8.59
N TYR A 284 -16.36 -6.90 -7.76
CA TYR A 284 -16.04 -6.18 -6.50
C TYR A 284 -17.13 -6.28 -5.40
N GLY A 285 -17.96 -7.32 -5.43
CA GLY A 285 -19.05 -7.51 -4.46
C GLY A 285 -19.67 -8.90 -4.50
N PHE A 286 -19.78 -9.50 -3.32
CA PHE A 286 -20.45 -10.78 -2.99
C PHE A 286 -19.78 -12.08 -3.46
N ASP A 287 -18.65 -12.46 -2.83
CA ASP A 287 -18.37 -13.75 -2.14
C ASP A 287 -16.86 -13.84 -1.80
N ALA A 288 -16.32 -12.88 -1.03
CA ALA A 288 -14.88 -12.81 -0.71
C ALA A 288 -14.46 -13.71 0.48
N GLY A 289 -15.30 -14.67 0.87
CA GLY A 289 -15.06 -15.54 2.03
C GLY A 289 -15.27 -14.87 3.40
N TYR A 290 -15.89 -13.68 3.45
CA TYR A 290 -16.38 -13.07 4.69
C TYR A 290 -17.90 -13.12 4.73
N TYR A 291 -18.47 -13.49 5.89
CA TYR A 291 -19.91 -13.47 6.10
C TYR A 291 -20.40 -12.02 6.24
N GLU A 292 -21.32 -11.59 5.38
CA GLU A 292 -21.83 -10.22 5.32
C GLU A 292 -23.32 -10.13 5.71
N PRO A 293 -23.66 -10.22 7.01
CA PRO A 293 -25.04 -10.13 7.49
C PRO A 293 -25.60 -8.72 7.30
N ALA A 294 -26.94 -8.61 7.23
CA ALA A 294 -27.60 -7.31 7.35
C ALA A 294 -27.67 -6.89 8.83
N CYS A 295 -26.88 -5.89 9.19
CA CYS A 295 -26.69 -5.33 10.53
C CYS A 295 -26.77 -3.79 10.51
N PHE A 296 -27.87 -3.26 9.97
CA PHE A 296 -28.15 -1.82 9.97
C PHE A 296 -28.19 -1.26 11.39
N SER A 297 -27.60 -0.09 11.61
CA SER A 297 -27.76 0.63 12.87
C SER A 297 -29.10 1.35 12.93
N PRO A 298 -29.76 1.41 14.10
CA PRO A 298 -30.96 2.20 14.27
C PRO A 298 -30.64 3.69 14.09
N ASP A 299 -31.55 4.43 13.48
CA ASP A 299 -31.49 5.89 13.42
C ASP A 299 -32.20 6.48 14.65
N ALA A 300 -31.64 7.55 15.22
CA ALA A 300 -32.39 8.41 16.12
C ALA A 300 -33.36 9.31 15.33
N ASP A 301 -34.42 9.79 15.97
CA ASP A 301 -35.51 10.55 15.32
C ASP A 301 -35.03 11.72 14.45
N TRP A 302 -33.94 12.39 14.84
CA TRP A 302 -33.40 13.53 14.11
C TRP A 302 -32.54 13.14 12.89
N MET A 303 -31.96 11.93 12.88
CA MET A 303 -30.98 11.51 11.86
C MET A 303 -31.58 11.42 10.45
N SER A 304 -32.86 11.07 10.35
CA SER A 304 -33.59 11.00 9.08
C SER A 304 -33.92 12.38 8.50
N ASN A 305 -33.86 13.44 9.32
CA ASN A 305 -34.23 14.81 8.95
C ASN A 305 -33.01 15.74 8.82
N VAL A 306 -31.81 15.16 8.69
CA VAL A 306 -30.59 15.95 8.56
C VAL A 306 -30.48 16.51 7.15
N VAL A 307 -30.36 17.83 7.05
CA VAL A 307 -29.91 18.52 5.85
C VAL A 307 -28.60 19.22 6.17
N LEU A 308 -27.54 18.80 5.49
CA LEU A 308 -26.16 19.15 5.84
C LEU A 308 -25.62 20.23 4.90
N ILE A 309 -24.95 21.23 5.46
CA ILE A 309 -24.11 22.17 4.69
C ILE A 309 -22.66 22.08 5.13
N ALA A 310 -21.76 21.95 4.17
CA ALA A 310 -20.32 21.94 4.37
C ALA A 310 -19.76 23.36 4.28
N LYS A 311 -18.91 23.75 5.23
CA LYS A 311 -18.18 25.03 5.20
C LYS A 311 -16.69 24.80 5.53
N SER A 312 -15.82 25.12 4.57
CA SER A 312 -14.38 25.34 4.83
C SER A 312 -14.22 26.51 5.79
N ILE A 313 -13.82 26.23 7.04
CA ILE A 313 -14.03 27.19 8.13
C ILE A 313 -13.25 28.48 7.94
N TYR A 314 -11.96 28.42 7.63
CA TYR A 314 -11.13 29.62 7.47
C TYR A 314 -11.61 30.51 6.31
N VAL A 315 -11.94 29.89 5.17
CA VAL A 315 -12.51 30.60 4.01
C VAL A 315 -13.85 31.23 4.36
N TRP A 316 -14.70 30.51 5.09
CA TRP A 316 -16.00 31.02 5.50
C TRP A 316 -15.87 32.22 6.45
N LEU A 317 -14.96 32.19 7.43
CA LEU A 317 -14.71 33.32 8.33
C LEU A 317 -14.19 34.56 7.58
N ASP A 318 -13.33 34.39 6.57
CA ASP A 318 -12.90 35.48 5.68
C ASP A 318 -14.08 36.08 4.89
N GLN A 319 -14.91 35.24 4.27
CA GLN A 319 -16.10 35.69 3.54
C GLN A 319 -17.12 36.38 4.44
N LEU A 320 -17.35 35.85 5.65
CA LEU A 320 -18.21 36.50 6.64
C LEU A 320 -17.62 37.85 7.07
N SER A 321 -16.31 37.95 7.24
CA SER A 321 -15.67 39.22 7.59
C SER A 321 -15.94 40.31 6.56
N LYS A 322 -15.82 39.95 5.28
CA LYS A 322 -16.15 40.83 4.14
C LYS A 322 -17.64 41.19 4.14
N ARG A 323 -18.54 40.21 4.28
CA ARG A 323 -19.99 40.41 4.27
C ARG A 323 -20.49 41.32 5.39
N TYR A 324 -19.99 41.14 6.61
CA TYR A 324 -20.46 41.87 7.79
C TYR A 324 -19.62 43.12 8.10
N GLY A 325 -18.59 43.42 7.32
CA GLY A 325 -17.74 44.61 7.49
C GLY A 325 -16.98 44.64 8.82
N ARG A 326 -16.75 43.48 9.45
CA ARG A 326 -15.99 43.34 10.71
C ARG A 326 -15.10 42.12 10.66
N HIS A 327 -13.96 42.16 11.35
CA HIS A 327 -13.07 41.00 11.41
C HIS A 327 -13.69 39.87 12.25
N ILE A 328 -13.91 38.71 11.64
CA ILE A 328 -14.44 37.49 12.24
C ILE A 328 -13.29 36.47 12.22
N ARG A 329 -12.77 36.12 13.40
CA ARG A 329 -11.58 35.27 13.52
C ARG A 329 -11.88 33.94 14.20
N TYR A 330 -12.71 33.95 15.23
CA TYR A 330 -13.01 32.79 16.04
C TYR A 330 -14.37 32.20 15.72
N LEU A 331 -14.59 30.93 16.09
CA LEU A 331 -15.89 30.26 15.95
C LEU A 331 -17.01 31.02 16.68
N SER A 332 -16.70 31.63 17.82
CA SER A 332 -17.61 32.47 18.59
C SER A 332 -18.00 33.77 17.87
N ASP A 333 -17.19 34.24 16.91
CA ASP A 333 -17.43 35.51 16.22
C ASP A 333 -18.48 35.39 15.11
N ILE A 334 -18.79 34.15 14.68
CA ILE A 334 -19.80 33.87 13.66
C ILE A 334 -21.13 34.52 14.09
N PRO A 335 -21.67 35.47 13.30
CA PRO A 335 -22.87 36.22 13.67
C PRO A 335 -24.09 35.33 13.88
N ASP A 336 -24.96 35.74 14.80
CA ASP A 336 -26.23 35.06 15.05
C ASP A 336 -27.13 35.09 13.80
N GLU A 337 -27.09 36.19 13.04
CA GLU A 337 -27.84 36.38 11.80
C GLU A 337 -27.47 35.34 10.73
N GLU A 338 -26.21 34.90 10.72
CA GLU A 338 -25.75 33.86 9.80
C GLU A 338 -26.32 32.50 10.18
N LEU A 339 -26.35 32.17 11.48
CA LEU A 339 -26.97 30.94 11.98
C LEU A 339 -28.50 30.95 11.79
N ASP A 340 -29.14 32.09 12.03
CA ASP A 340 -30.57 32.30 11.78
C ASP A 340 -30.91 32.14 10.30
N ARG A 341 -30.02 32.56 9.40
CA ARG A 341 -30.21 32.36 7.97
C ARG A 341 -30.10 30.89 7.58
N LEU A 342 -29.08 30.17 8.07
CA LEU A 342 -28.92 28.73 7.81
C LEU A 342 -30.14 27.94 8.30
N ALA A 343 -30.63 28.24 9.50
CA ALA A 343 -31.83 27.60 10.05
C ALA A 343 -33.08 27.89 9.20
N ARG A 344 -33.25 29.14 8.75
CA ARG A 344 -34.37 29.54 7.87
C ARG A 344 -34.34 28.86 6.51
N TRP A 345 -33.14 28.60 5.98
CA TRP A 345 -32.96 27.85 4.74
C TRP A 345 -33.24 26.34 4.90
N GLY A 346 -33.50 25.86 6.11
CA GLY A 346 -33.82 24.45 6.38
C GLY A 346 -32.61 23.59 6.75
N PHE A 347 -31.43 24.18 6.98
CA PHE A 347 -30.27 23.40 7.41
C PHE A 347 -30.37 22.99 8.88
N THR A 348 -30.16 21.70 9.13
CA THR A 348 -30.17 21.10 10.48
C THR A 348 -28.80 20.51 10.86
N GLY A 349 -27.85 20.49 9.92
CA GLY A 349 -26.45 20.12 10.13
C GLY A 349 -25.48 21.13 9.52
N LEU A 350 -24.42 21.48 10.25
CA LEU A 350 -23.33 22.35 9.80
C LEU A 350 -21.99 21.64 9.96
N TRP A 351 -21.38 21.26 8.85
CA TRP A 351 -20.06 20.61 8.81
C TRP A 351 -18.94 21.64 8.69
N LEU A 352 -18.11 21.68 9.74
CA LEU A 352 -16.97 22.57 9.86
C LEU A 352 -15.69 21.85 9.41
N ILE A 353 -15.27 22.08 8.17
CA ILE A 353 -14.08 21.43 7.61
C ILE A 353 -12.83 22.13 8.14
N GLY A 354 -11.91 21.33 8.69
CA GLY A 354 -10.60 21.79 9.15
C GLY A 354 -10.64 22.60 10.46
N VAL A 355 -11.51 22.20 11.38
CA VAL A 355 -11.68 22.75 12.74
C VAL A 355 -10.59 22.29 13.73
N TRP A 356 -9.93 21.17 13.42
CA TRP A 356 -8.93 20.54 14.27
C TRP A 356 -7.54 21.19 14.13
N GLU A 357 -6.70 21.02 15.15
CA GLU A 357 -5.31 21.48 15.15
C GLU A 357 -4.48 20.80 14.05
N ARG A 358 -3.90 21.63 13.17
CA ARG A 358 -3.18 21.17 11.99
C ARG A 358 -1.68 21.18 12.25
N SER A 359 -0.96 20.22 11.66
CA SER A 359 0.49 20.14 11.79
C SER A 359 1.20 21.09 10.84
N VAL A 360 2.21 21.79 11.37
CA VAL A 360 3.09 22.70 10.62
C VAL A 360 3.90 22.01 9.52
N ALA A 361 4.14 20.70 9.59
CA ALA A 361 4.92 20.00 8.57
C ALA A 361 4.26 20.06 7.19
N SER A 362 2.93 19.91 7.12
CA SER A 362 2.18 20.00 5.84
C SER A 362 2.34 21.39 5.21
N LYS A 363 2.28 22.45 6.03
CA LYS A 363 2.54 23.83 5.60
C LYS A 363 3.96 23.99 5.06
N THR A 364 4.96 23.56 5.82
CA THR A 364 6.38 23.68 5.43
C THR A 364 6.64 23.00 4.09
N ILE A 365 6.10 21.79 3.88
CA ILE A 365 6.21 21.08 2.60
C ILE A 365 5.65 21.92 1.45
N LYS A 366 4.40 22.42 1.58
CA LYS A 366 3.74 23.21 0.52
C LYS A 366 4.48 24.51 0.21
N GLN A 367 5.01 25.17 1.24
CA GLN A 367 5.81 26.39 1.08
C GLN A 367 7.13 26.13 0.37
N MET A 368 7.83 25.06 0.73
CA MET A 368 9.06 24.64 0.04
C MET A 368 8.81 24.23 -1.42
N MET A 369 7.62 23.73 -1.74
CA MET A 369 7.19 23.41 -3.12
C MET A 369 6.72 24.63 -3.93
N GLY A 370 6.80 25.84 -3.36
CA GLY A 370 6.57 27.09 -4.08
C GLY A 370 5.23 27.78 -3.81
N ASN A 371 4.43 27.32 -2.84
CA ASN A 371 3.21 28.02 -2.40
C ASN A 371 3.43 28.69 -1.02
N PRO A 372 3.96 29.94 -0.96
CA PRO A 372 4.27 30.61 0.30
C PRO A 372 3.04 30.93 1.15
N GLU A 373 1.86 31.06 0.53
CA GLU A 373 0.59 31.37 1.20
C GLU A 373 -0.17 30.13 1.68
N ALA A 374 0.31 28.92 1.36
CA ALA A 374 -0.34 27.67 1.77
C ALA A 374 -0.41 27.55 3.30
N GLU A 375 -1.57 27.12 3.79
CA GLU A 375 -1.73 26.61 5.15
C GLU A 375 -1.62 25.08 5.17
N SER A 376 -1.47 24.50 6.36
CA SER A 376 -1.58 23.05 6.53
C SER A 376 -2.92 22.53 6.03
N SER A 377 -2.90 21.35 5.37
CA SER A 377 -4.13 20.67 4.96
C SER A 377 -5.06 20.45 6.15
N ALA A 378 -6.36 20.63 5.96
CA ALA A 378 -7.41 20.29 6.93
C ALA A 378 -7.38 18.82 7.39
N TYR A 379 -6.78 17.92 6.62
CA TYR A 379 -6.63 16.49 6.94
C TYR A 379 -5.26 16.13 7.52
N SER A 380 -4.34 17.09 7.62
CA SER A 380 -2.99 16.89 8.15
C SER A 380 -2.93 17.30 9.62
N LEU A 381 -3.57 16.47 10.45
CA LEU A 381 -3.88 16.77 11.85
C LEU A 381 -2.71 16.48 12.80
N TYR A 382 -2.37 17.46 13.64
CA TYR A 382 -1.41 17.26 14.73
C TYR A 382 -2.03 16.48 15.89
N ASP A 383 -3.26 16.88 16.28
CA ASP A 383 -4.10 16.24 17.30
C ASP A 383 -5.59 16.58 17.06
N TYR A 384 -6.51 15.82 17.66
CA TYR A 384 -7.96 16.05 17.60
C TYR A 384 -8.44 17.07 18.65
N THR A 385 -7.75 18.21 18.71
CA THR A 385 -8.04 19.37 19.54
C THR A 385 -8.61 20.49 18.66
N ILE A 386 -9.56 21.29 19.17
CA ILE A 386 -10.05 22.44 18.41
C ILE A 386 -8.91 23.45 18.24
N ALA A 387 -8.67 23.88 17.00
CA ALA A 387 -7.55 24.75 16.67
C ALA A 387 -7.58 26.04 17.52
N ALA A 388 -6.44 26.35 18.16
CA ALA A 388 -6.33 27.52 19.03
C ALA A 388 -6.53 28.83 18.27
N ASP A 389 -6.16 28.89 16.99
CA ASP A 389 -6.34 30.08 16.16
C ASP A 389 -7.79 30.32 15.72
N LEU A 390 -8.67 29.33 15.91
CA LEU A 390 -10.14 29.43 15.80
C LEU A 390 -10.83 29.74 17.14
N GLY A 391 -10.04 29.98 18.21
CA GLY A 391 -10.53 30.30 19.55
C GLY A 391 -10.68 29.10 20.49
N GLY A 392 -10.23 27.91 20.07
CA GLY A 392 -10.19 26.71 20.89
C GLY A 392 -11.56 26.21 21.38
N GLU A 393 -11.54 25.41 22.44
CA GLU A 393 -12.72 24.74 23.00
C GLU A 393 -13.82 25.70 23.48
N GLU A 394 -13.45 26.89 23.95
CA GLU A 394 -14.40 27.89 24.44
C GLU A 394 -15.22 28.48 23.28
N ALA A 395 -14.54 28.92 22.22
CA ALA A 395 -15.21 29.47 21.03
C ALA A 395 -16.08 28.41 20.34
N TYR A 396 -15.60 27.16 20.29
CA TYR A 396 -16.36 26.02 19.80
C TYR A 396 -17.63 25.77 20.62
N SER A 397 -17.51 25.72 21.96
CA SER A 397 -18.65 25.45 22.85
C SER A 397 -19.73 26.52 22.70
N ASN A 398 -19.32 27.79 22.59
CA ASN A 398 -20.20 28.92 22.32
C ASN A 398 -20.97 28.74 21.00
N LEU A 399 -20.25 28.47 19.89
CA LEU A 399 -20.89 28.25 18.59
C LEU A 399 -21.86 27.06 18.63
N ARG A 400 -21.44 25.95 19.23
CA ARG A 400 -22.26 24.74 19.37
C ARG A 400 -23.58 25.02 20.06
N GLU A 401 -23.56 25.75 21.17
CA GLU A 401 -24.79 26.09 21.90
C GLU A 401 -25.71 27.00 21.09
N ARG A 402 -25.15 28.04 20.44
CA ARG A 402 -25.93 28.97 19.60
C ARG A 402 -26.54 28.30 18.38
N ALA A 403 -25.81 27.37 17.74
CA ALA A 403 -26.30 26.55 16.64
C ALA A 403 -27.38 25.57 17.11
N TRP A 404 -27.17 24.91 18.25
CA TRP A 404 -28.13 23.96 18.82
C TRP A 404 -29.49 24.59 19.14
N ARG A 405 -29.49 25.82 19.71
CA ARG A 405 -30.73 26.59 19.96
C ARG A 405 -31.55 26.86 18.69
N ARG A 406 -30.92 26.78 17.52
CA ARG A 406 -31.53 26.96 16.19
C ARG A 406 -31.80 25.64 15.47
N GLY A 407 -31.64 24.50 16.15
CA GLY A 407 -31.83 23.17 15.57
C GLY A 407 -30.66 22.68 14.70
N ILE A 408 -29.53 23.40 14.69
CA ILE A 408 -28.36 23.05 13.88
C ILE A 408 -27.38 22.23 14.71
N ARG A 409 -27.10 21.00 14.27
CA ARG A 409 -26.06 20.14 14.81
C ARG A 409 -24.73 20.40 14.12
N LEU A 410 -23.66 20.49 14.91
CA LEU A 410 -22.33 20.60 14.33
C LEU A 410 -21.82 19.24 13.88
N ALA A 411 -21.15 19.23 12.73
CA ALA A 411 -20.49 18.09 12.15
C ALA A 411 -18.99 18.35 11.97
N SER A 412 -18.18 17.30 12.07
CA SER A 412 -16.73 17.36 11.86
C SER A 412 -16.23 16.21 10.99
N ASP A 413 -15.10 16.42 10.34
CA ASP A 413 -14.30 15.34 9.76
C ASP A 413 -13.56 14.54 10.83
N MET A 414 -13.31 13.27 10.52
CA MET A 414 -12.37 12.40 11.22
C MET A 414 -11.58 11.60 10.18
N VAL A 415 -10.26 11.58 10.31
CA VAL A 415 -9.33 10.80 9.47
C VAL A 415 -8.71 9.69 10.33
N PRO A 416 -9.30 8.49 10.37
CA PRO A 416 -8.80 7.41 11.23
C PRO A 416 -7.70 6.57 10.59
N ASN A 417 -7.46 6.68 9.28
CA ASN A 417 -6.53 5.80 8.57
C ASN A 417 -5.06 6.10 8.87
N HIS A 418 -4.71 7.38 9.00
CA HIS A 418 -3.35 7.85 9.14
C HIS A 418 -3.30 9.10 10.03
N MET A 419 -2.10 9.46 10.47
CA MET A 419 -1.82 10.77 11.06
C MET A 419 -0.90 11.57 10.13
N VAL A 420 -0.68 12.86 10.38
CA VAL A 420 0.37 13.61 9.66
C VAL A 420 1.76 13.17 10.15
N ILE A 421 2.79 13.29 9.30
CA ILE A 421 4.18 12.88 9.61
C ILE A 421 4.72 13.53 10.89
N TYR A 422 4.33 14.78 11.17
CA TYR A 422 4.63 15.46 12.42
C TYR A 422 3.34 15.60 13.24
N SER A 423 2.92 14.49 13.87
CA SER A 423 1.81 14.41 14.81
C SER A 423 2.33 13.99 16.18
N ARG A 424 1.53 14.26 17.21
CA ARG A 424 1.79 13.75 18.56
C ARG A 424 2.04 12.24 18.59
N TRP A 425 1.30 11.48 17.78
CA TRP A 425 1.43 10.02 17.74
C TRP A 425 2.75 9.55 17.12
N VAL A 426 3.24 10.19 16.05
CA VAL A 426 4.56 9.84 15.46
C VAL A 426 5.71 10.12 16.44
N ILE A 427 5.55 11.16 17.27
CA ILE A 427 6.54 11.54 18.28
C ILE A 427 6.49 10.58 19.48
N GLU A 428 5.32 10.41 20.10
CA GLU A 428 5.14 9.70 21.37
C GLU A 428 4.96 8.18 21.20
N HIS A 429 4.44 7.73 20.06
CA HIS A 429 4.09 6.34 19.78
C HIS A 429 4.58 5.85 18.40
N PRO A 430 5.89 5.94 18.07
CA PRO A 430 6.40 5.53 16.76
C PRO A 430 6.14 4.05 16.42
N GLY A 431 5.93 3.20 17.43
CA GLY A 431 5.56 1.79 17.26
C GLY A 431 4.18 1.55 16.63
N TRP A 432 3.29 2.55 16.64
CA TRP A 432 1.92 2.42 16.15
C TRP A 432 1.79 2.47 14.62
N PHE A 433 2.87 2.78 13.93
CA PHE A 433 2.87 3.00 12.49
C PHE A 433 3.44 1.83 11.71
N MET A 434 3.00 1.72 10.45
CA MET A 434 3.58 0.82 9.48
C MET A 434 5.01 1.25 9.18
N GLN A 435 6.00 0.42 9.48
CA GLN A 435 7.42 0.82 9.37
C GLN A 435 8.38 -0.31 9.01
N THR A 436 9.56 0.07 8.54
CA THR A 436 10.73 -0.78 8.28
C THR A 436 11.99 -0.17 8.87
N GLU A 437 12.99 -1.00 9.14
CA GLU A 437 14.28 -0.56 9.71
C GLU A 437 15.22 0.05 8.66
N TYR A 438 14.98 -0.27 7.40
CA TYR A 438 15.74 0.20 6.23
C TYR A 438 14.75 0.74 5.18
N PRO A 439 15.19 1.63 4.27
CA PRO A 439 14.31 2.14 3.23
C PRO A 439 13.89 0.98 2.33
N PRO A 440 12.62 0.83 1.93
CA PRO A 440 12.20 -0.33 1.12
C PRO A 440 12.90 -0.43 -0.24
N PHE A 441 13.35 0.72 -0.77
CA PHE A 441 14.11 0.85 -2.00
C PHE A 441 15.47 1.54 -1.73
N PRO A 442 16.61 0.93 -2.10
CA PRO A 442 17.95 1.47 -1.85
C PRO A 442 18.25 2.81 -2.54
N VAL A 443 17.45 3.18 -3.54
CA VAL A 443 17.60 4.44 -4.28
C VAL A 443 17.09 5.65 -3.51
N TYR A 444 16.22 5.46 -2.52
CA TYR A 444 15.66 6.54 -1.73
C TYR A 444 16.72 7.28 -0.92
N GLN A 445 16.64 8.61 -0.93
CA GLN A 445 17.53 9.49 -0.21
C GLN A 445 16.73 10.40 0.72
N PHE A 446 17.21 10.55 1.95
CA PHE A 446 16.55 11.33 3.00
C PHE A 446 17.60 12.27 3.60
N THR A 447 18.08 13.22 2.80
CA THR A 447 19.12 14.18 3.18
C THR A 447 18.60 15.61 3.26
N GLY A 448 17.36 15.84 2.79
CA GLY A 448 16.68 17.12 2.81
C GLY A 448 16.31 17.66 4.18
N ALA A 449 15.48 18.70 4.17
CA ALA A 449 15.10 19.45 5.35
C ALA A 449 14.41 18.58 6.42
N ASP A 450 14.67 18.93 7.68
CA ASP A 450 13.96 18.36 8.82
C ASP A 450 12.60 19.04 8.97
N LEU A 451 11.54 18.24 8.98
CA LEU A 451 10.15 18.68 9.07
C LEU A 451 9.59 18.52 10.49
N SER A 452 10.39 18.04 11.44
CA SER A 452 10.00 17.94 12.84
C SER A 452 10.31 19.24 13.58
N HIS A 453 9.36 19.68 14.42
CA HIS A 453 9.59 20.78 15.37
C HIS A 453 9.87 20.28 16.80
N ASP A 454 9.97 18.97 17.01
CA ASP A 454 10.36 18.37 18.29
C ASP A 454 11.88 18.18 18.33
N GLU A 455 12.54 18.64 19.40
CA GLU A 455 14.00 18.55 19.55
C GLU A 455 14.53 17.12 19.64
N ARG A 456 13.68 16.14 20.00
CA ARG A 456 14.03 14.74 20.22
C ARG A 456 14.02 13.91 18.95
N VAL A 457 13.18 14.27 17.98
CA VAL A 457 12.91 13.48 16.78
C VAL A 457 13.09 14.32 15.52
N GLY A 458 13.82 13.82 14.53
CA GLY A 458 13.88 14.38 13.19
C GLY A 458 13.05 13.60 12.19
N ILE A 459 12.47 14.31 11.22
CA ILE A 459 11.58 13.77 10.19
C ILE A 459 12.04 14.30 8.84
N GLN A 460 12.28 13.41 7.88
CA GLN A 460 12.71 13.78 6.53
C GLN A 460 11.90 12.99 5.50
N ILE A 461 11.36 13.68 4.49
CA ILE A 461 10.79 13.04 3.30
C ILE A 461 11.86 12.83 2.23
N GLU A 462 11.54 12.08 1.18
CA GLU A 462 12.49 11.71 0.14
C GLU A 462 12.92 12.91 -0.73
N ASP A 463 14.20 12.98 -1.08
CA ASP A 463 14.81 14.14 -1.72
C ASP A 463 14.30 14.39 -3.16
N GLY A 464 14.00 13.32 -3.91
CA GLY A 464 13.38 13.34 -5.22
C GLY A 464 12.01 14.01 -5.25
N TYR A 465 11.27 14.02 -4.14
CA TYR A 465 9.98 14.71 -4.01
C TYR A 465 10.08 16.19 -4.40
N TRP A 466 11.10 16.89 -3.90
CA TRP A 466 11.31 18.32 -4.15
C TRP A 466 11.58 18.65 -5.63
N SER A 467 12.02 17.65 -6.40
CA SER A 467 12.34 17.79 -7.82
C SER A 467 11.35 17.07 -8.74
N HIS A 468 10.25 16.53 -8.19
CA HIS A 468 9.26 15.71 -8.89
C HIS A 468 9.88 14.51 -9.64
N ARG A 469 11.01 14.00 -9.14
CA ARG A 469 11.71 12.85 -9.74
C ARG A 469 11.23 11.52 -9.18
N ASP A 470 10.84 11.51 -7.91
CA ASP A 470 10.37 10.33 -7.20
C ASP A 470 9.43 10.76 -6.06
N ALA A 471 8.69 9.80 -5.52
CA ALA A 471 7.89 9.92 -4.32
C ALA A 471 7.98 8.61 -3.54
N ALA A 472 8.84 8.59 -2.51
CA ALA A 472 8.99 7.39 -1.70
C ALA A 472 7.68 6.98 -1.02
N VAL A 473 7.51 5.67 -0.84
CA VAL A 473 6.40 5.11 -0.04
C VAL A 473 6.59 5.30 1.47
N VAL A 474 7.75 5.77 1.91
CA VAL A 474 8.11 6.00 3.32
C VAL A 474 8.78 7.35 3.51
N PHE A 475 8.69 7.89 4.73
CA PHE A 475 9.56 8.94 5.24
C PHE A 475 10.52 8.39 6.30
N LYS A 476 11.63 9.08 6.51
CA LYS A 476 12.60 8.75 7.55
C LYS A 476 12.27 9.48 8.84
N ARG A 477 12.16 8.74 9.93
CA ARG A 477 12.14 9.24 11.31
C ARG A 477 13.42 8.82 12.01
N PHE A 478 14.11 9.75 12.65
CA PHE A 478 15.27 9.43 13.47
C PHE A 478 15.18 10.08 14.84
N ASP A 479 15.54 9.31 15.86
CA ASP A 479 15.60 9.76 17.24
C ASP A 479 17.00 10.35 17.51
N ARG A 480 17.05 11.62 17.91
CA ARG A 480 18.31 12.36 18.08
C ARG A 480 19.08 11.94 19.34
N TRP A 481 18.42 11.29 20.29
CA TRP A 481 19.05 10.88 21.55
C TRP A 481 19.62 9.47 21.47
N THR A 482 18.90 8.56 20.82
CA THR A 482 19.31 7.16 20.67
C THR A 482 20.05 6.89 19.36
N GLY A 483 19.90 7.77 18.37
CA GLY A 483 20.37 7.55 16.99
C GLY A 483 19.52 6.54 16.21
N ALA A 484 18.44 6.01 16.81
CA ALA A 484 17.58 5.03 16.16
C ALA A 484 16.88 5.63 14.93
N THR A 485 16.94 4.94 13.80
CA THR A 485 16.30 5.35 12.55
C THR A 485 15.26 4.33 12.13
N THR A 486 14.09 4.81 11.73
CA THR A 486 12.97 4.00 11.24
C THR A 486 12.38 4.67 10.01
N TYR A 487 11.87 3.87 9.08
CA TYR A 487 11.22 4.33 7.86
C TYR A 487 9.74 4.02 7.95
N ILE A 488 8.90 5.06 8.03
CA ILE A 488 7.46 4.93 8.27
C ILE A 488 6.73 5.14 6.95
N TYR A 489 5.76 4.28 6.64
CA TYR A 489 4.98 4.38 5.40
C TYR A 489 4.05 5.58 5.42
N HIS A 490 3.94 6.25 4.28
CA HIS A 490 2.90 7.23 4.01
C HIS A 490 1.54 6.55 3.83
N GLY A 491 0.45 7.25 4.13
CA GLY A 491 -0.90 6.81 3.79
C GLY A 491 -1.05 6.67 2.27
N ASN A 492 -1.80 5.64 1.84
CA ASN A 492 -1.99 5.32 0.43
C ASN A 492 -3.28 4.50 0.25
N ASP A 493 -3.98 4.70 -0.87
CA ASP A 493 -5.22 4.03 -1.24
C ASP A 493 -5.05 2.93 -2.32
N GLY A 494 -3.83 2.75 -2.80
CA GLY A 494 -3.43 1.79 -3.83
C GLY A 494 -3.67 2.24 -5.27
N THR A 495 -4.15 3.48 -5.51
CA THR A 495 -4.49 3.97 -6.85
C THR A 495 -3.54 5.04 -7.38
N SER A 496 -2.90 5.79 -6.48
CA SER A 496 -2.09 6.96 -6.80
C SER A 496 -0.75 6.97 -6.06
N MET A 497 -0.03 8.10 -6.16
CA MET A 497 1.19 8.34 -5.38
C MET A 497 0.86 8.38 -3.88
N PRO A 498 1.82 8.00 -3.00
CA PRO A 498 1.66 8.14 -1.55
C PRO A 498 1.31 9.57 -1.13
N TRP A 499 0.53 9.70 -0.05
CA TRP A 499 0.23 10.99 0.56
C TRP A 499 1.39 11.42 1.46
N ASN A 500 2.35 12.16 0.90
CA ASN A 500 3.69 12.37 1.47
C ASN A 500 3.75 13.17 2.79
N ASP A 501 2.66 13.81 3.22
CA ASP A 501 2.58 14.44 4.53
C ASP A 501 1.89 13.57 5.58
N THR A 502 1.57 12.31 5.27
CA THR A 502 0.87 11.39 6.18
C THR A 502 1.75 10.22 6.66
N ALA A 503 1.34 9.56 7.73
CA ALA A 503 1.97 8.42 8.38
C ALA A 503 0.91 7.35 8.65
N GLN A 504 1.05 6.19 7.99
CA GLN A 504 0.06 5.11 8.02
C GLN A 504 0.07 4.36 9.36
N LEU A 505 -1.09 4.27 10.00
CA LEU A 505 -1.28 3.49 11.22
C LEU A 505 -1.31 1.98 10.93
N ASN A 506 -0.79 1.20 11.88
CA ASN A 506 -0.77 -0.26 11.80
C ASN A 506 -1.97 -0.87 12.55
N PHE A 507 -3.05 -1.12 11.80
CA PHE A 507 -4.28 -1.71 12.34
C PHE A 507 -4.16 -3.21 12.67
N LEU A 508 -3.01 -3.88 12.50
CA LEU A 508 -2.82 -5.22 13.08
C LEU A 508 -2.63 -5.15 14.59
N LEU A 509 -2.17 -4.02 15.12
CA LEU A 509 -1.96 -3.80 16.55
C LEU A 509 -3.30 -3.51 17.25
N PRO A 510 -3.74 -4.35 18.21
CA PRO A 510 -4.98 -4.12 18.96
C PRO A 510 -5.02 -2.77 19.69
N GLU A 511 -3.89 -2.33 20.25
CA GLU A 511 -3.74 -1.07 20.95
C GLU A 511 -3.96 0.15 20.02
N VAL A 512 -3.56 0.05 18.75
CA VAL A 512 -3.80 1.10 17.75
C VAL A 512 -5.29 1.18 17.43
N ARG A 513 -5.94 0.04 17.22
CA ARG A 513 -7.39 0.00 16.97
C ARG A 513 -8.18 0.61 18.13
N GLU A 514 -7.82 0.27 19.37
CA GLU A 514 -8.46 0.84 20.55
C GLU A 514 -8.19 2.34 20.69
N ALA A 515 -6.95 2.80 20.48
CA ALA A 515 -6.61 4.22 20.52
C ALA A 515 -7.43 5.03 19.50
N VAL A 516 -7.55 4.54 18.27
CA VAL A 516 -8.38 5.18 17.24
C VAL A 516 -9.86 5.19 17.63
N ILE A 517 -10.41 4.08 18.16
CA ILE A 517 -11.80 4.03 18.66
C ILE A 517 -12.02 5.08 19.75
N GLN A 518 -11.11 5.21 20.71
CA GLN A 518 -11.21 6.21 21.77
C GLN A 518 -11.17 7.63 21.23
N THR A 519 -10.35 7.91 20.20
CA THR A 519 -10.36 9.20 19.52
C THR A 519 -11.67 9.46 18.79
N ILE A 520 -12.26 8.46 18.14
CA ILE A 520 -13.59 8.58 17.50
C ILE A 520 -14.65 8.91 18.57
N LEU A 521 -14.64 8.21 19.71
CA LEU A 521 -15.55 8.50 20.82
C LEU A 521 -15.32 9.89 21.41
N HIS A 522 -14.07 10.36 21.48
CA HIS A 522 -13.75 11.73 21.88
C HIS A 522 -14.38 12.76 20.92
N VAL A 523 -14.25 12.55 19.61
CA VAL A 523 -14.87 13.39 18.59
C VAL A 523 -16.39 13.35 18.66
N ALA A 524 -16.99 12.17 18.85
CA ALA A 524 -18.44 11.99 18.97
C ALA A 524 -19.04 12.71 20.19
N ARG A 525 -18.30 12.82 21.30
CA ARG A 525 -18.73 13.62 22.46
C ARG A 525 -18.76 15.12 22.18
N LYS A 526 -18.06 15.58 21.13
CA LYS A 526 -18.08 16.98 20.68
C LYS A 526 -19.15 17.16 19.61
N PHE A 527 -19.07 16.39 18.53
CA PHE A 527 -19.89 16.54 17.32
C PHE A 527 -20.91 15.40 17.20
N SER A 528 -22.19 15.76 17.06
CA SER A 528 -23.27 14.80 16.84
C SER A 528 -23.24 14.15 15.46
N ILE A 529 -22.48 14.70 14.51
CA ILE A 529 -22.35 14.17 13.16
C ILE A 529 -20.86 14.06 12.84
N ILE A 530 -20.41 12.88 12.42
CA ILE A 530 -19.02 12.62 12.04
C ILE A 530 -18.98 12.11 10.61
N ARG A 531 -18.17 12.76 9.77
CA ARG A 531 -17.80 12.24 8.46
C ARG A 531 -16.41 11.60 8.54
N PHE A 532 -16.33 10.32 8.19
CA PHE A 532 -15.08 9.58 8.12
C PHE A 532 -14.49 9.67 6.73
N ASP A 533 -13.27 10.20 6.64
CA ASP A 533 -12.47 10.30 5.43
C ASP A 533 -11.94 8.93 4.98
N ALA A 534 -11.98 8.66 3.68
CA ALA A 534 -11.45 7.46 3.03
C ALA A 534 -11.75 6.16 3.79
N ALA A 535 -12.99 6.02 4.30
CA ALA A 535 -13.36 4.96 5.24
C ALA A 535 -13.14 3.55 4.66
N MET A 536 -13.25 3.42 3.33
CA MET A 536 -13.02 2.17 2.61
C MET A 536 -11.61 1.58 2.83
N THR A 537 -10.59 2.41 3.10
CA THR A 537 -9.21 1.97 3.32
C THR A 537 -9.04 1.12 4.58
N LEU A 538 -9.90 1.33 5.59
CA LEU A 538 -9.88 0.62 6.87
C LEU A 538 -10.82 -0.58 6.95
N ALA A 539 -11.66 -0.81 5.95
CA ALA A 539 -12.42 -2.05 5.87
C ALA A 539 -11.42 -3.22 5.82
N LYS A 540 -11.61 -4.21 6.70
CA LYS A 540 -10.64 -5.30 6.94
C LYS A 540 -10.09 -5.93 5.65
N ARG A 541 -10.95 -6.16 4.65
CA ARG A 541 -10.56 -6.72 3.34
C ARG A 541 -9.63 -5.81 2.52
N HIS A 542 -9.86 -4.50 2.53
CA HIS A 542 -9.04 -3.54 1.80
C HIS A 542 -7.76 -3.25 2.55
N PHE A 543 -7.80 -3.17 3.88
CA PHE A 543 -6.60 -3.06 4.69
C PHE A 543 -5.65 -4.24 4.43
N GLN A 544 -6.17 -5.46 4.33
CA GLN A 544 -5.38 -6.63 3.90
C GLN A 544 -4.82 -6.42 2.49
N ARG A 545 -5.66 -6.15 1.50
CA ARG A 545 -5.24 -5.97 0.10
C ARG A 545 -4.12 -4.92 -0.07
N LEU A 546 -4.21 -3.82 0.67
CA LEU A 546 -3.28 -2.69 0.57
C LEU A 546 -1.96 -2.98 1.29
N TRP A 547 -2.03 -3.42 2.54
CA TRP A 547 -0.86 -3.43 3.44
C TRP A 547 -0.26 -4.82 3.67
N TYR A 548 -1.06 -5.87 3.48
CA TYR A 548 -0.73 -7.27 3.73
C TYR A 548 -1.36 -8.19 2.67
N PRO A 549 -1.08 -7.95 1.37
CA PRO A 549 -1.71 -8.69 0.28
C PRO A 549 -1.50 -10.20 0.45
N LYS A 550 -2.45 -11.02 0.01
CA LYS A 550 -2.24 -12.47 0.06
C LYS A 550 -1.16 -12.84 -0.97
N PRO A 551 -0.26 -13.78 -0.65
CA PRO A 551 0.69 -14.28 -1.63
C PRO A 551 -0.05 -14.79 -2.88
N GLY A 552 0.30 -14.23 -4.05
CA GLY A 552 -0.28 -14.52 -5.37
C GLY A 552 -1.25 -13.46 -5.90
N ASP A 553 -1.79 -12.59 -5.04
CA ASP A 553 -2.77 -11.55 -5.40
C ASP A 553 -2.12 -10.25 -5.92
N GLY A 554 -0.79 -10.11 -5.81
CA GLY A 554 -0.04 -8.90 -6.15
C GLY A 554 -0.03 -7.83 -5.04
N GLY A 555 0.78 -6.76 -5.24
CA GLY A 555 0.93 -5.65 -4.29
C GLY A 555 0.32 -4.34 -4.78
N ALA A 556 -0.70 -3.83 -4.08
CA ALA A 556 -1.25 -2.50 -4.36
C ALA A 556 -0.30 -1.37 -3.95
N ILE A 557 0.44 -1.53 -2.86
CA ILE A 557 1.40 -0.54 -2.36
C ILE A 557 2.82 -1.08 -2.60
N PRO A 558 3.73 -0.30 -3.21
CA PRO A 558 5.07 -0.79 -3.52
C PRO A 558 5.79 -1.29 -2.27
N SER A 559 6.57 -2.36 -2.41
CA SER A 559 7.24 -3.11 -1.34
C SER A 559 6.34 -3.86 -0.36
N ARG A 560 5.01 -3.81 -0.47
CA ARG A 560 4.13 -4.51 0.48
C ARG A 560 3.87 -5.97 0.13
N ALA A 561 4.07 -6.38 -1.13
CA ALA A 561 3.98 -7.78 -1.54
C ALA A 561 4.89 -8.71 -0.71
N GLU A 562 6.09 -8.26 -0.34
CA GLU A 562 7.04 -9.06 0.46
C GLU A 562 6.60 -9.28 1.92
N ARG A 563 5.64 -8.47 2.39
CA ARG A 563 5.04 -8.53 3.73
C ARG A 563 3.64 -9.14 3.72
N GLY A 564 3.28 -9.82 2.63
CA GLY A 564 1.98 -10.46 2.46
C GLY A 564 1.66 -11.47 3.56
N LEU A 565 0.39 -11.59 3.91
CA LEU A 565 -0.10 -12.53 4.90
C LEU A 565 -1.17 -13.44 4.29
N SER A 566 -1.13 -14.72 4.65
CA SER A 566 -2.23 -15.62 4.37
C SER A 566 -3.51 -15.10 5.05
N LYS A 567 -4.66 -15.48 4.50
CA LYS A 567 -5.97 -15.09 5.06
C LYS A 567 -6.09 -15.46 6.54
N ALA A 568 -5.71 -16.68 6.91
CA ALA A 568 -5.77 -17.16 8.29
C ALA A 568 -4.83 -16.38 9.23
N ALA A 569 -3.60 -16.08 8.78
CA ALA A 569 -2.65 -15.31 9.59
C ALA A 569 -3.12 -13.87 9.79
N PHE A 570 -3.65 -13.23 8.73
CA PHE A 570 -4.22 -11.89 8.81
C PHE A 570 -5.46 -11.87 9.71
N ASP A 571 -6.37 -12.82 9.58
CA ASP A 571 -7.55 -12.93 10.44
C ASP A 571 -7.19 -13.15 11.90
N ALA A 572 -6.12 -13.88 12.20
CA ALA A 572 -5.66 -14.05 13.58
C ALA A 572 -5.16 -12.73 14.18
N ALA A 573 -4.48 -11.89 13.39
CA ALA A 573 -3.96 -10.59 13.83
C ALA A 573 -5.02 -9.47 13.85
N PHE A 574 -5.97 -9.54 12.92
CA PHE A 574 -7.07 -8.57 12.76
C PHE A 574 -8.41 -9.34 12.80
N PRO A 575 -8.86 -9.80 13.98
CA PRO A 575 -9.97 -10.76 14.09
C PRO A 575 -11.33 -10.19 13.68
N LYS A 576 -11.63 -8.96 14.09
CA LYS A 576 -12.92 -8.31 13.89
C LYS A 576 -12.82 -7.25 12.80
N GLU A 577 -13.97 -6.88 12.26
CA GLU A 577 -14.07 -5.75 11.33
C GLU A 577 -14.07 -4.44 12.11
N PHE A 578 -13.10 -3.56 11.85
CA PHE A 578 -12.86 -2.37 12.66
C PHE A 578 -14.08 -1.44 12.69
N TRP A 579 -14.69 -1.21 11.53
CA TRP A 579 -15.87 -0.34 11.44
C TRP A 579 -17.07 -0.90 12.18
N ARG A 580 -17.23 -2.24 12.20
CA ARG A 580 -18.29 -2.87 12.99
C ARG A 580 -18.09 -2.61 14.47
N GLU A 581 -16.85 -2.73 14.96
CA GLU A 581 -16.52 -2.40 16.35
C GLU A 581 -16.76 -0.93 16.66
N VAL A 582 -16.38 -0.01 15.77
CA VAL A 582 -16.64 1.43 15.93
C VAL A 582 -18.13 1.70 16.09
N VAL A 583 -18.97 1.15 15.22
CA VAL A 583 -20.41 1.38 15.26
C VAL A 583 -21.02 0.80 16.54
N ASP A 584 -20.61 -0.41 16.96
CA ASP A 584 -21.12 -1.04 18.18
C ASP A 584 -20.74 -0.21 19.43
N ARG A 585 -19.51 0.31 19.48
CA ARG A 585 -19.02 1.16 20.57
C ARG A 585 -19.72 2.51 20.59
N VAL A 586 -19.93 3.14 19.42
CA VAL A 586 -20.70 4.39 19.31
C VAL A 586 -22.13 4.19 19.78
N ALA A 587 -22.81 3.12 19.36
CA ALA A 587 -24.17 2.80 19.80
C ALA A 587 -24.25 2.57 21.31
N ALA A 588 -23.22 1.98 21.93
CA ALA A 588 -23.19 1.71 23.36
C ALA A 588 -22.84 2.95 24.21
N GLU A 589 -21.90 3.79 23.76
CA GLU A 589 -21.30 4.84 24.59
C GLU A 589 -21.77 6.26 24.25
N VAL A 590 -22.10 6.51 22.98
CA VAL A 590 -22.51 7.83 22.44
C VAL A 590 -23.60 7.66 21.37
N PRO A 591 -24.76 7.06 21.71
CA PRO A 591 -25.79 6.66 20.74
C PRO A 591 -26.39 7.81 19.93
N ASP A 592 -26.29 9.05 20.41
CA ASP A 592 -26.80 10.25 19.73
C ASP A 592 -25.81 10.80 18.67
N THR A 593 -25.15 9.89 17.94
CA THR A 593 -24.09 10.22 16.95
C THR A 593 -24.42 9.65 15.58
N LEU A 594 -24.55 10.53 14.59
CA LEU A 594 -24.67 10.17 13.19
C LEU A 594 -23.29 9.93 12.56
N LEU A 595 -23.11 8.75 11.97
CA LEU A 595 -21.85 8.35 11.34
C LEU A 595 -22.02 8.32 9.82
N ILE A 596 -21.20 9.09 9.12
CA ILE A 596 -21.19 9.23 7.66
C ILE A 596 -19.88 8.67 7.13
N ALA A 597 -19.94 7.63 6.30
CA ALA A 597 -18.76 7.08 5.65
C ALA A 597 -18.55 7.71 4.27
N GLU A 598 -17.37 8.28 4.03
CA GLU A 598 -16.87 8.39 2.67
C GLU A 598 -16.32 7.03 2.24
N ALA A 599 -17.12 6.29 1.48
CA ALA A 599 -16.72 5.02 0.90
C ALA A 599 -16.97 5.04 -0.62
N PHE A 600 -16.01 4.53 -1.37
CA PHE A 600 -16.10 4.31 -2.81
C PHE A 600 -15.92 2.82 -3.12
N TRP A 601 -15.72 2.47 -4.39
CA TRP A 601 -15.46 1.10 -4.86
C TRP A 601 -16.64 0.13 -4.70
N LEU A 602 -17.86 0.61 -4.92
CA LEU A 602 -19.09 -0.21 -4.85
C LEU A 602 -19.32 -0.83 -3.46
N MET A 603 -18.76 -0.20 -2.42
CA MET A 603 -18.86 -0.64 -1.02
C MET A 603 -20.02 -0.01 -0.26
N GLU A 604 -20.81 0.85 -0.91
CA GLU A 604 -21.85 1.64 -0.25
C GLU A 604 -22.80 0.72 0.52
N GLY A 605 -23.25 -0.36 -0.12
CA GLY A 605 -24.06 -1.40 0.52
C GLY A 605 -23.35 -2.07 1.70
N TYR A 606 -22.07 -2.43 1.56
CA TYR A 606 -21.29 -3.05 2.64
C TYR A 606 -21.20 -2.16 3.88
N PHE A 607 -20.91 -0.87 3.71
CA PHE A 607 -20.78 0.08 4.82
C PHE A 607 -22.07 0.27 5.60
N VAL A 608 -23.20 0.41 4.91
CA VAL A 608 -24.46 0.70 5.60
C VAL A 608 -25.20 -0.57 6.05
N ARG A 609 -25.21 -1.62 5.22
CA ARG A 609 -25.91 -2.87 5.50
C ARG A 609 -25.12 -3.75 6.44
N THR A 610 -23.83 -3.96 6.20
CA THR A 610 -23.02 -4.94 6.95
C THR A 610 -22.30 -4.29 8.12
N LEU A 611 -21.62 -3.17 7.88
CA LEU A 611 -20.85 -2.46 8.92
C LEU A 611 -21.72 -1.59 9.82
N GLY A 612 -22.94 -1.26 9.39
CA GLY A 612 -23.90 -0.49 10.18
C GLY A 612 -23.62 1.02 10.21
N MET A 613 -22.88 1.57 9.26
CA MET A 613 -22.80 3.03 9.14
C MET A 613 -24.18 3.63 8.90
N HIS A 614 -24.44 4.80 9.50
CA HIS A 614 -25.74 5.45 9.37
C HIS A 614 -25.94 5.98 7.96
N ARG A 615 -24.90 6.62 7.40
CA ARG A 615 -24.92 7.15 6.03
C ARG A 615 -23.63 6.81 5.27
N VAL A 616 -23.72 6.80 3.95
CA VAL A 616 -22.57 6.63 3.03
C VAL A 616 -22.72 7.53 1.80
N TYR A 617 -21.61 8.03 1.29
CA TYR A 617 -21.59 8.87 0.09
C TYR A 617 -22.16 8.16 -1.14
N ASN A 618 -23.02 8.86 -1.88
CA ASN A 618 -23.55 8.39 -3.16
C ASN A 618 -22.82 9.06 -4.33
N SER A 619 -21.60 8.61 -4.61
CA SER A 619 -20.80 9.15 -5.71
C SER A 619 -21.44 8.95 -7.10
N ALA A 620 -22.28 7.92 -7.23
CA ALA A 620 -23.04 7.66 -8.45
C ALA A 620 -24.05 8.77 -8.75
N PHE A 621 -24.70 9.35 -7.74
CA PHE A 621 -25.59 10.52 -7.88
C PHE A 621 -24.87 11.67 -8.60
N MET A 622 -23.75 12.11 -8.02
CA MET A 622 -23.01 13.25 -8.55
C MET A 622 -22.44 12.96 -9.94
N ASN A 623 -21.71 11.85 -10.10
CA ASN A 623 -21.00 11.56 -11.34
C ASN A 623 -21.94 11.29 -12.51
N MET A 624 -22.98 10.48 -12.32
CA MET A 624 -23.89 10.14 -13.42
C MET A 624 -24.75 11.34 -13.83
N LEU A 625 -25.25 12.14 -12.88
CA LEU A 625 -26.07 13.32 -13.21
C LEU A 625 -25.23 14.45 -13.82
N LYS A 626 -23.98 14.63 -13.36
CA LYS A 626 -23.04 15.58 -13.99
C LYS A 626 -22.83 15.25 -15.46
N MET A 627 -22.56 13.98 -15.75
CA MET A 627 -22.29 13.46 -17.09
C MET A 627 -23.57 13.21 -17.91
N GLU A 628 -24.74 13.56 -17.36
CA GLU A 628 -26.06 13.38 -17.98
C GLU A 628 -26.40 11.92 -18.33
N ASP A 629 -25.77 10.96 -17.64
CA ASP A 629 -25.98 9.53 -17.77
C ASP A 629 -27.16 9.06 -16.90
N ASN A 630 -28.31 9.72 -17.11
CA ASN A 630 -29.53 9.51 -16.32
C ASN A 630 -30.04 8.06 -16.41
N GLY A 631 -29.76 7.38 -17.53
CA GLY A 631 -30.08 5.97 -17.72
C GLY A 631 -29.35 5.07 -16.71
N LYS A 632 -28.04 5.26 -16.54
CA LYS A 632 -27.26 4.52 -15.54
C LYS A 632 -27.69 4.85 -14.12
N TYR A 633 -27.97 6.12 -13.82
CA TYR A 633 -28.42 6.49 -12.47
C TYR A 633 -29.76 5.82 -12.13
N ARG A 634 -30.69 5.77 -13.09
CA ARG A 634 -31.95 5.05 -12.92
C ARG A 634 -31.73 3.56 -12.66
N THR A 635 -30.79 2.93 -13.36
CA THR A 635 -30.42 1.52 -13.12
C THR A 635 -29.84 1.33 -11.73
N THR A 636 -28.93 2.21 -11.29
CA THR A 636 -28.39 2.20 -9.92
C THR A 636 -29.51 2.23 -8.87
N VAL A 637 -30.49 3.13 -9.01
CA VAL A 637 -31.62 3.20 -8.07
C VAL A 637 -32.44 1.90 -8.07
N LYS A 638 -32.72 1.32 -9.24
CA LYS A 638 -33.43 0.02 -9.33
C LYS A 638 -32.66 -1.09 -8.63
N ASN A 639 -31.37 -1.22 -8.91
CA ASN A 639 -30.50 -2.23 -8.31
C ASN A 639 -30.48 -2.11 -6.78
N VAL A 640 -30.39 -0.89 -6.25
CA VAL A 640 -30.45 -0.64 -4.79
C VAL A 640 -31.79 -1.07 -4.21
N LEU A 641 -32.90 -0.72 -4.86
CA LEU A 641 -34.25 -1.08 -4.39
C LEU A 641 -34.51 -2.58 -4.46
N GLU A 642 -34.01 -3.26 -5.49
CA GLU A 642 -34.09 -4.73 -5.64
C GLU A 642 -33.22 -5.45 -4.60
N PHE A 643 -32.04 -4.92 -4.29
CA PHE A 643 -31.14 -5.50 -3.31
C PHE A 643 -31.60 -5.27 -1.86
N SER A 644 -31.82 -4.01 -1.47
CA SER A 644 -32.29 -3.63 -0.13
C SER A 644 -32.75 -2.17 -0.11
N PRO A 645 -34.07 -1.88 -0.08
CA PRO A 645 -34.62 -0.52 -0.04
C PRO A 645 -34.09 0.35 1.11
N GLU A 646 -33.72 -0.26 2.25
CA GLU A 646 -33.14 0.45 3.39
C GLU A 646 -31.80 1.14 3.06
N VAL A 647 -31.06 0.68 2.04
CA VAL A 647 -29.81 1.32 1.60
C VAL A 647 -30.09 2.69 1.00
N ALA A 648 -31.21 2.87 0.29
CA ALA A 648 -31.55 4.14 -0.36
C ALA A 648 -31.68 5.29 0.65
N LYS A 649 -32.25 5.02 1.83
CA LYS A 649 -32.39 5.98 2.94
C LYS A 649 -31.06 6.38 3.58
N ARG A 650 -29.98 5.66 3.27
CA ARG A 650 -28.66 5.84 3.89
C ARG A 650 -27.66 6.54 2.98
N PHE A 651 -28.07 6.91 1.77
CA PHE A 651 -27.20 7.69 0.90
C PHE A 651 -27.07 9.14 1.36
N VAL A 652 -25.87 9.68 1.23
CA VAL A 652 -25.63 11.12 1.19
C VAL A 652 -25.65 11.53 -0.27
N ASN A 653 -26.67 12.27 -0.68
CA ASN A 653 -26.79 12.81 -2.03
C ASN A 653 -26.20 14.23 -2.05
N PHE A 654 -25.28 14.49 -2.98
CA PHE A 654 -24.58 15.77 -3.09
C PHE A 654 -24.26 16.11 -4.54
N MET A 655 -24.16 17.41 -4.84
CA MET A 655 -23.73 17.92 -6.14
C MET A 655 -22.24 18.26 -6.17
N ASN A 656 -21.68 18.64 -5.03
CA ASN A 656 -20.26 18.75 -4.82
C ASN A 656 -19.91 18.49 -3.36
N ASN A 657 -18.65 18.18 -3.12
CA ASN A 657 -18.05 18.11 -1.80
C ASN A 657 -16.71 18.90 -1.86
N PRO A 658 -15.94 18.97 -0.76
CA PRO A 658 -14.69 19.72 -0.73
C PRO A 658 -13.61 19.23 -1.72
N ASP A 659 -13.61 17.94 -2.06
CA ASP A 659 -12.61 17.33 -2.95
C ASP A 659 -12.99 17.45 -4.43
N GLU A 660 -14.26 17.74 -4.71
CA GLU A 660 -14.83 17.84 -6.05
C GLU A 660 -14.83 19.28 -6.59
N ARG A 661 -15.06 19.41 -7.88
CA ARG A 661 -15.27 20.74 -8.51
C ARG A 661 -16.54 21.39 -7.98
N THR A 662 -16.64 22.71 -8.07
CA THR A 662 -17.82 23.45 -7.58
C THR A 662 -19.09 23.01 -8.31
N ALA A 663 -20.24 23.08 -7.64
CA ALA A 663 -21.51 22.68 -8.25
C ALA A 663 -21.83 23.52 -9.50
N VAL A 664 -21.45 24.81 -9.50
CA VAL A 664 -21.61 25.70 -10.65
C VAL A 664 -20.76 25.25 -11.83
N GLU A 665 -19.49 24.88 -11.63
CA GLU A 665 -18.65 24.37 -12.72
C GLU A 665 -19.19 23.06 -13.31
N GLN A 666 -19.75 22.20 -12.45
CA GLN A 666 -20.21 20.87 -12.85
C GLN A 666 -21.62 20.85 -13.48
N PHE A 667 -22.54 21.69 -12.99
CA PHE A 667 -23.96 21.67 -13.37
C PHE A 667 -24.47 22.98 -13.97
N GLY A 668 -23.66 24.03 -14.00
CA GLY A 668 -24.08 25.38 -14.39
C GLY A 668 -24.90 26.08 -13.30
N ARG A 669 -25.58 27.17 -13.69
CA ARG A 669 -26.40 28.01 -12.78
C ARG A 669 -27.91 27.96 -13.08
N GLN A 670 -28.30 27.20 -14.08
CA GLN A 670 -29.65 27.21 -14.66
C GLN A 670 -30.38 25.90 -14.35
N ASP A 671 -31.34 25.51 -15.20
CA ASP A 671 -32.30 24.45 -14.88
C ASP A 671 -31.68 23.07 -14.66
N LYS A 672 -30.51 22.78 -15.24
CA LYS A 672 -29.75 21.54 -14.93
C LYS A 672 -29.38 21.49 -13.43
N TYR A 673 -28.84 22.59 -12.90
CA TYR A 673 -28.47 22.68 -11.49
C TYR A 673 -29.70 22.49 -10.60
N PHE A 674 -30.76 23.27 -10.84
CA PHE A 674 -31.95 23.23 -9.99
C PHE A 674 -32.72 21.91 -10.11
N GLY A 675 -32.77 21.30 -11.30
CA GLY A 675 -33.35 19.97 -11.49
C GLY A 675 -32.62 18.90 -10.68
N VAL A 676 -31.28 18.94 -10.65
CA VAL A 676 -30.48 18.01 -9.82
C VAL A 676 -30.62 18.34 -8.33
N ALA A 677 -30.68 19.62 -7.94
CA ALA A 677 -30.88 20.02 -6.55
C ALA A 677 -32.26 19.57 -6.01
N VAL A 678 -33.32 19.65 -6.83
CA VAL A 678 -34.65 19.10 -6.48
C VAL A 678 -34.55 17.60 -6.26
N LEU A 679 -33.89 16.85 -7.15
CA LEU A 679 -33.66 15.41 -6.95
C LEU A 679 -32.88 15.14 -5.66
N MET A 680 -31.85 15.94 -5.38
CA MET A 680 -31.00 15.79 -4.19
C MET A 680 -31.80 15.91 -2.89
N VAL A 681 -32.68 16.91 -2.77
CA VAL A 681 -33.45 17.17 -1.53
C VAL A 681 -34.72 16.32 -1.41
N THR A 682 -35.25 15.78 -2.51
CA THR A 682 -36.49 14.99 -2.49
C THR A 682 -36.27 13.47 -2.52
N MET A 683 -35.08 13.01 -2.89
CA MET A 683 -34.74 11.59 -2.83
C MET A 683 -34.52 11.11 -1.38
N PRO A 684 -34.82 9.83 -1.07
CA PRO A 684 -34.44 9.25 0.21
C PRO A 684 -32.94 9.40 0.48
N GLY A 685 -32.59 9.69 1.73
CA GLY A 685 -31.20 9.91 2.14
C GLY A 685 -31.00 11.26 2.81
N LEU A 686 -29.74 11.62 2.97
CA LEU A 686 -29.28 12.88 3.54
C LEU A 686 -28.83 13.81 2.40
N PRO A 687 -29.51 14.94 2.15
CA PRO A 687 -29.03 15.95 1.22
C PRO A 687 -27.86 16.74 1.84
N MET A 688 -26.78 16.88 1.07
CA MET A 688 -25.61 17.65 1.47
C MET A 688 -25.26 18.72 0.43
N PHE A 689 -25.13 19.96 0.91
CA PHE A 689 -24.71 21.12 0.12
C PHE A 689 -23.24 21.45 0.38
N GLY A 690 -22.50 21.73 -0.69
CA GLY A 690 -21.10 22.15 -0.61
C GLY A 690 -20.92 23.61 -0.20
N HIS A 691 -19.70 23.97 0.18
CA HIS A 691 -19.34 25.37 0.46
C HIS A 691 -19.52 26.21 -0.81
N GLY A 692 -20.19 27.37 -0.69
CA GLY A 692 -20.40 28.31 -1.80
C GLY A 692 -21.44 27.86 -2.83
N GLN A 693 -22.06 26.69 -2.65
CA GLN A 693 -23.01 26.13 -3.61
C GLN A 693 -24.25 27.02 -3.80
N ILE A 694 -24.82 27.55 -2.71
CA ILE A 694 -26.01 28.41 -2.74
C ILE A 694 -25.67 29.79 -3.31
N GLU A 695 -24.51 30.32 -2.90
CA GLU A 695 -24.02 31.63 -3.29
C GLU A 695 -23.49 31.68 -4.73
N GLY A 696 -23.31 30.52 -5.39
CA GLY A 696 -22.90 30.42 -6.78
C GLY A 696 -21.39 30.60 -7.02
N PHE A 697 -20.57 30.39 -5.99
CA PHE A 697 -19.12 30.53 -6.07
C PHE A 697 -18.48 29.47 -6.97
N THR A 698 -17.44 29.88 -7.70
CA THR A 698 -16.74 29.05 -8.68
C THR A 698 -15.34 28.65 -8.23
N GLU A 699 -14.75 29.37 -7.27
CA GLU A 699 -13.46 29.01 -6.68
C GLU A 699 -13.56 27.68 -5.92
N LYS A 700 -12.71 26.72 -6.29
CA LYS A 700 -12.55 25.47 -5.55
C LYS A 700 -11.53 25.68 -4.43
N TYR A 701 -11.97 25.49 -3.19
CA TYR A 701 -11.11 25.59 -2.02
C TYR A 701 -10.44 24.25 -1.71
N GLY A 702 -9.14 24.18 -1.95
CA GLY A 702 -8.31 23.09 -1.41
C GLY A 702 -8.22 23.13 0.11
N MET A 703 -7.70 22.05 0.70
CA MET A 703 -7.65 21.90 2.17
C MET A 703 -6.65 22.86 2.86
N GLU A 704 -5.77 23.50 2.10
CA GLU A 704 -4.79 24.53 2.52
C GLU A 704 -5.32 25.97 2.53
N TYR A 705 -6.55 26.22 2.07
CA TYR A 705 -7.02 27.59 1.92
C TYR A 705 -7.35 28.22 3.27
N ARG A 706 -6.77 29.39 3.53
CA ARG A 706 -7.04 30.21 4.73
C ARG A 706 -8.04 31.34 4.47
N LYS A 707 -8.22 31.73 3.21
CA LYS A 707 -9.13 32.78 2.74
C LYS A 707 -9.55 32.48 1.31
N ALA A 708 -10.62 33.12 0.84
CA ALA A 708 -10.91 33.12 -0.59
C ALA A 708 -9.88 33.98 -1.33
N TYR A 709 -9.32 33.50 -2.44
CA TYR A 709 -8.44 34.33 -3.28
C TYR A 709 -9.25 35.16 -4.26
N TRP A 710 -10.43 34.68 -4.64
CA TRP A 710 -11.35 35.42 -5.50
C TRP A 710 -12.38 36.14 -4.63
N ASP A 711 -12.58 37.43 -4.92
CA ASP A 711 -13.67 38.20 -4.33
C ASP A 711 -14.92 38.02 -5.20
N GLU A 712 -15.50 36.83 -5.16
CA GLU A 712 -16.69 36.49 -5.95
C GLU A 712 -17.93 37.14 -5.32
N PRO A 713 -18.69 37.96 -6.07
CA PRO A 713 -19.97 38.44 -5.59
C PRO A 713 -20.97 37.27 -5.48
N VAL A 714 -21.87 37.35 -4.50
CA VAL A 714 -22.98 36.40 -4.38
C VAL A 714 -23.89 36.51 -5.61
N ASP A 715 -24.23 35.38 -6.22
CA ASP A 715 -25.26 35.34 -7.26
C ASP A 715 -26.64 35.40 -6.61
N GLU A 716 -27.15 36.63 -6.45
CA GLU A 716 -28.45 36.91 -5.82
C GLU A 716 -29.62 36.21 -6.53
N GLU A 717 -29.53 35.96 -7.84
CA GLU A 717 -30.59 35.23 -8.54
C GLU A 717 -30.55 33.74 -8.17
N MET A 718 -29.35 33.17 -8.08
CA MET A 718 -29.18 31.79 -7.63
C MET A 718 -29.71 31.62 -6.19
N VAL A 719 -29.41 32.55 -5.27
CA VAL A 719 -29.95 32.55 -3.91
C VAL A 719 -31.49 32.63 -3.93
N ARG A 720 -32.07 33.60 -4.65
CA ARG A 720 -33.53 33.74 -4.76
C ARG A 720 -34.22 32.50 -5.32
N ARG A 721 -33.61 31.84 -6.31
CA ARG A 721 -34.14 30.58 -6.86
C ARG A 721 -34.08 29.45 -5.83
N HIS A 722 -33.02 29.34 -5.02
CA HIS A 722 -33.00 28.37 -3.92
C HIS A 722 -34.10 28.65 -2.90
N GLU A 723 -34.31 29.90 -2.52
CA GLU A 723 -35.39 30.30 -1.60
C GLU A 723 -36.78 29.98 -2.15
N ARG A 724 -36.97 30.10 -3.46
CA ARG A 724 -38.25 29.82 -4.13
C ARG A 724 -38.48 28.33 -4.39
N GLU A 725 -37.46 27.59 -4.82
CA GLU A 725 -37.62 26.26 -5.44
C GLU A 725 -37.03 25.12 -4.59
N ILE A 726 -36.03 25.37 -3.74
CA ILE A 726 -35.28 24.32 -3.04
C ILE A 726 -35.58 24.31 -1.53
N PHE A 727 -35.40 25.44 -0.83
CA PHE A 727 -35.58 25.49 0.62
C PHE A 727 -36.99 25.11 1.11
N PRO A 728 -38.10 25.36 0.37
CA PRO A 728 -39.41 24.88 0.78
C PRO A 728 -39.58 23.35 0.74
N LEU A 729 -38.65 22.62 0.12
CA LEU A 729 -38.64 21.16 0.02
C LEU A 729 -37.75 20.50 1.08
N MET A 730 -36.91 21.28 1.77
CA MET A 730 -36.07 20.86 2.90
C MET A 730 -36.86 20.96 4.20
#